data_AF-A0A1H6KWB6-F1
#
_entry.id   AF-A0A1H6KWB6-F1
#
_cell.length_a   1.000
_cell.length_b   1.000
_cell.length_c   1.000
_cell.angle_alpha   90.00
_cell.angle_beta   90.00
_cell.angle_gamma   90.00
#
_symmetry.space_group_name_H-M   'P 1'
#
loop_
_entity.id
_entity.type
_entity.pdbx_description
1 polymer ?
#
loop_
_entity_poly.entity_id
_entity_poly.type
_entity_poly.pdbx_seq_one_letter_code
_entity_poly.pdbx_strand_id
1 'polypeptide(L)'
;MKNHLSNRITASVMSLAMAVTALPLYAMPAVAATPSGNIAAVRNVGLSQTMKVDSVYKGTFPEGGADSVTFTLSTSYSGQSFSYGFGCSTEEDPYWLELDKSGKWMEGGKNSKVEGTACKLDKSSSTITIDLKKAGIKPGGSFEFRCYYSAHWDNSKSDMVDNSVTLTSVDFKGGSSSSSSSSSSSSSTTSKNAKSGAWSFKDNKDGTATISSTVTKQLDDLDYKLTVGYDEDYYTSKGEKITDDSPINSHKFKYSDFGITETEGITIESLDVIVETDFDVDKFMYGCGTNVEKGSPADTEYAKSGIIEGKDTAGYWYNEMGEDSRKEFEDAGVEFGIKDIGEGTTLESAGKWIECVWDVPAEVQKYQTTAGNDSIGFQFWYGTKDAAKYTEITEKDDVTITSAALTYTITKTIPYTKSVKNTIGKSLDCTATSDSKKNLEVDYADLGIEKDMKVYAIRFDVSAKKDVKKLVYGTGTGTTNKADDYWYQEPVNSVILNAGKSAEIMWVLPTTITGDKPEKNIVNPDGKVVFGYYYGESDSITVDDIEVYYDVVETTTTTTTTTTTTTTTTTTSPTPKVTVWGDANCDGDMDLSDAVIIMQSLANPNKYGVNGTDDHHITEQGIANGDVYQNGTGLTSNDAASIQKRLLNLITELPESYK
;
A
#
# COMPACT_ATOMS: atom_id res chain seq x y z
N MET A 1 -7.89 21.33 9.60
CA MET A 1 -6.59 20.63 9.70
C MET A 1 -6.53 19.50 10.73
N LYS A 2 -6.90 19.65 12.02
CA LYS A 2 -6.77 18.54 13.00
C LYS A 2 -7.83 17.43 12.95
N ASN A 3 -9.03 17.68 12.42
CA ASN A 3 -10.17 16.75 12.55
C ASN A 3 -10.24 15.64 11.48
N HIS A 4 -9.32 15.62 10.51
CA HIS A 4 -9.31 14.59 9.45
C HIS A 4 -8.32 13.45 9.67
N LEU A 5 -7.28 13.63 10.52
CA LEU A 5 -6.31 12.56 10.81
C LEU A 5 -6.89 11.50 11.76
N SER A 6 -7.69 11.92 12.74
CA SER A 6 -8.10 11.07 13.86
C SER A 6 -9.31 10.17 13.57
N ASN A 7 -10.06 10.42 12.48
CA ASN A 7 -11.35 9.78 12.22
C ASN A 7 -11.30 8.59 11.22
N ARG A 8 -10.12 8.19 10.72
CA ARG A 8 -10.01 7.10 9.72
C ARG A 8 -9.08 5.94 10.10
N ILE A 9 -8.57 5.88 11.33
CA ILE A 9 -7.61 4.83 11.72
C ILE A 9 -7.98 4.27 13.09
N THR A 10 -9.12 3.59 13.16
CA THR A 10 -9.27 2.50 14.11
C THR A 10 -8.83 1.27 13.34
N ALA A 11 -7.54 0.94 13.39
CA ALA A 11 -7.06 -0.33 12.87
C ALA A 11 -7.76 -1.43 13.68
N SER A 12 -8.77 -2.05 13.10
CA SER A 12 -9.24 -3.34 13.58
C SER A 12 -8.06 -4.30 13.53
N VAL A 13 -7.72 -4.89 14.68
CA VAL A 13 -6.48 -5.67 14.88
C VAL A 13 -6.64 -7.10 14.32
N MET A 14 -7.24 -7.23 13.14
CA MET A 14 -7.25 -8.46 12.34
C MET A 14 -6.24 -8.27 11.20
N SER A 15 -4.99 -8.00 11.57
CA SER A 15 -3.91 -7.75 10.61
C SER A 15 -3.46 -9.06 9.97
N LEU A 16 -3.34 -9.12 8.64
CA LEU A 16 -2.64 -10.17 7.87
C LEU A 16 -1.39 -10.65 8.66
N ALA A 17 -1.46 -11.83 9.27
CA ALA A 17 -0.41 -12.36 10.13
C ALA A 17 0.25 -13.54 9.43
N MET A 18 0.92 -13.26 8.31
CA MET A 18 1.63 -14.30 7.58
C MET A 18 2.64 -15.00 8.49
N ALA A 19 2.49 -16.31 8.64
CA ALA A 19 3.44 -17.14 9.38
C ALA A 19 4.80 -17.15 8.65
N VAL A 20 5.72 -16.29 9.08
CA VAL A 20 7.05 -16.16 8.48
C VAL A 20 8.00 -17.22 9.04
N THR A 21 8.42 -18.19 8.22
CA THR A 21 9.71 -18.85 8.48
C THR A 21 10.83 -18.02 7.86
N ALA A 22 11.51 -17.23 8.68
CA ALA A 22 12.72 -16.50 8.28
C ALA A 22 13.83 -17.48 7.90
N LEU A 23 14.28 -17.44 6.64
CA LEU A 23 15.65 -17.80 6.30
C LEU A 23 16.41 -16.49 6.07
N PRO A 24 17.57 -16.27 6.70
CA PRO A 24 18.33 -15.04 6.53
C PRO A 24 18.97 -15.06 5.13
N LEU A 25 18.39 -14.33 4.17
CA LEU A 25 19.11 -13.95 2.96
C LEU A 25 19.94 -12.71 3.26
N TYR A 26 21.25 -12.90 3.37
CA TYR A 26 22.21 -11.80 3.28
C TYR A 26 22.08 -11.16 1.90
N ALA A 27 21.91 -9.83 1.87
CA ALA A 27 21.98 -9.04 0.66
C ALA A 27 23.34 -9.23 -0.03
N MET A 28 23.32 -9.66 -1.29
CA MET A 28 24.45 -9.52 -2.21
C MET A 28 23.95 -9.00 -3.57
N PRO A 29 24.77 -8.20 -4.27
CA PRO A 29 24.36 -7.50 -5.48
C PRO A 29 24.12 -8.47 -6.64
N ALA A 30 23.22 -8.07 -7.54
CA ALA A 30 22.72 -8.83 -8.67
C ALA A 30 23.83 -9.46 -9.55
N VAL A 31 23.94 -10.78 -9.53
CA VAL A 31 24.45 -11.60 -10.64
C VAL A 31 23.64 -12.90 -10.68
N ALA A 32 23.17 -13.25 -11.88
CA ALA A 32 22.36 -14.43 -12.18
C ALA A 32 22.97 -15.74 -11.65
N ALA A 33 22.17 -16.57 -10.97
CA ALA A 33 22.55 -17.94 -10.65
C ALA A 33 21.34 -18.90 -10.62
N THR A 34 21.52 -20.01 -11.32
CA THR A 34 20.64 -21.18 -11.48
C THR A 34 20.31 -21.91 -10.16
N PRO A 35 19.17 -22.63 -10.08
CA PRO A 35 18.72 -23.26 -8.84
C PRO A 35 19.50 -24.55 -8.53
N SER A 36 20.02 -24.65 -7.31
CA SER A 36 20.48 -25.92 -6.72
C SER A 36 19.46 -26.36 -5.67
N GLY A 37 19.01 -27.61 -5.79
CA GLY A 37 17.91 -28.16 -5.01
C GLY A 37 18.20 -28.25 -3.50
N ASN A 38 17.14 -28.15 -2.71
CA ASN A 38 17.15 -28.47 -1.29
C ASN A 38 15.90 -29.25 -0.89
N ILE A 39 16.13 -30.17 0.04
CA ILE A 39 15.28 -31.27 0.50
C ILE A 39 14.05 -30.74 1.24
N ALA A 40 12.86 -31.24 0.88
CA ALA A 40 11.57 -30.84 1.42
C ALA A 40 11.34 -31.37 2.85
N ALA A 41 11.03 -30.45 3.79
CA ALA A 41 10.32 -30.77 5.02
C ALA A 41 8.82 -30.62 4.74
N VAL A 42 8.03 -31.63 5.08
CA VAL A 42 6.56 -31.62 4.95
C VAL A 42 6.01 -30.55 5.90
N ARG A 43 5.32 -29.54 5.35
CA ARG A 43 4.64 -28.46 6.08
C ARG A 43 3.12 -28.71 5.98
N ASN A 44 2.41 -28.71 7.10
CA ASN A 44 0.95 -28.56 7.12
C ASN A 44 0.65 -27.07 7.35
N VAL A 45 -0.03 -26.42 6.42
CA VAL A 45 -0.26 -24.98 6.43
C VAL A 45 -1.77 -24.73 6.51
N GLY A 46 -2.24 -24.12 7.61
CA GLY A 46 -3.63 -23.69 7.78
C GLY A 46 -4.27 -23.92 9.15
N LEU A 47 -3.51 -24.11 10.23
CA LEU A 47 -4.13 -24.12 11.56
C LEU A 47 -4.42 -22.68 12.01
N SER A 48 -5.62 -22.38 12.52
CA SER A 48 -5.90 -21.13 13.25
C SER A 48 -7.00 -21.37 14.28
N GLN A 49 -6.60 -21.70 15.52
CA GLN A 49 -7.53 -21.94 16.63
C GLN A 49 -7.39 -20.87 17.71
N THR A 50 -8.47 -20.14 17.99
CA THR A 50 -8.53 -19.28 19.17
C THR A 50 -8.46 -20.11 20.45
N MET A 51 -7.43 -19.89 21.24
CA MET A 51 -7.20 -20.50 22.54
C MET A 51 -7.44 -19.48 23.66
N LYS A 52 -8.56 -19.65 24.37
CA LYS A 52 -8.82 -19.02 25.67
C LYS A 52 -8.48 -19.99 26.81
N VAL A 53 -8.51 -19.52 28.05
CA VAL A 53 -8.40 -20.38 29.24
C VAL A 53 -9.34 -21.59 29.11
N ASP A 54 -8.82 -22.77 29.44
CA ASP A 54 -9.46 -24.09 29.32
C ASP A 54 -9.65 -24.63 27.89
N SER A 55 -9.15 -23.93 26.86
CA SER A 55 -9.19 -24.44 25.48
C SER A 55 -8.25 -25.63 25.29
N VAL A 56 -8.67 -26.59 24.47
CA VAL A 56 -7.90 -27.79 24.14
C VAL A 56 -7.83 -27.95 22.62
N TYR A 57 -6.63 -27.88 22.07
CA TYR A 57 -6.34 -28.35 20.72
C TYR A 57 -6.10 -29.87 20.76
N LYS A 58 -6.72 -30.62 19.86
CA LYS A 58 -6.52 -32.06 19.70
C LYS A 58 -5.96 -32.35 18.31
N GLY A 59 -4.93 -33.18 18.22
CA GLY A 59 -4.36 -33.58 16.93
C GLY A 59 -3.85 -35.01 16.93
N THR A 60 -3.31 -35.44 15.79
CA THR A 60 -2.70 -36.76 15.60
C THR A 60 -1.26 -36.64 15.13
N PHE A 61 -0.39 -37.53 15.59
CA PHE A 61 0.99 -37.61 15.08
C PHE A 61 1.02 -38.19 13.66
N PRO A 62 2.07 -37.89 12.88
CA PRO A 62 2.28 -38.55 11.60
C PRO A 62 2.38 -40.08 11.73
N GLU A 63 1.97 -40.80 10.70
CA GLU A 63 2.09 -42.27 10.60
C GLU A 63 3.54 -42.76 10.72
N GLY A 64 4.52 -41.92 10.33
CA GLY A 64 5.96 -42.19 10.48
C GLY A 64 6.55 -41.86 11.85
N GLY A 65 5.72 -41.40 12.81
CA GLY A 65 6.17 -40.86 14.09
C GLY A 65 6.68 -39.42 14.01
N ALA A 66 7.19 -38.92 15.14
CA ALA A 66 7.74 -37.57 15.32
C ALA A 66 8.75 -37.56 16.47
N ASP A 67 9.89 -36.89 16.26
CA ASP A 67 10.88 -36.61 17.30
C ASP A 67 10.51 -35.34 18.10
N SER A 68 9.82 -34.40 17.47
CA SER A 68 9.31 -33.19 18.13
C SER A 68 8.06 -32.66 17.46
N VAL A 69 7.31 -31.86 18.22
CA VAL A 69 6.18 -31.06 17.73
C VAL A 69 6.38 -29.60 18.12
N THR A 70 6.07 -28.67 17.22
CA THR A 70 6.17 -27.22 17.44
C THR A 70 4.84 -26.56 17.22
N PHE A 71 4.34 -25.84 18.23
CA PHE A 71 3.13 -25.03 18.18
C PHE A 71 3.51 -23.58 17.92
N THR A 72 2.87 -22.93 16.95
CA THR A 72 3.03 -21.49 16.71
C THR A 72 1.79 -20.75 17.21
N LEU A 73 1.97 -19.73 18.03
CA LEU A 73 0.91 -18.93 18.64
C LEU A 73 1.06 -17.46 18.28
N SER A 74 -0.02 -16.78 17.90
CA SER A 74 -0.07 -15.34 17.70
C SER A 74 -0.95 -14.64 18.75
N THR A 75 -0.62 -13.39 19.03
CA THR A 75 -1.38 -12.50 19.91
C THR A 75 -1.14 -11.05 19.53
N SER A 76 -2.09 -10.15 19.79
CA SER A 76 -1.92 -8.70 19.62
C SER A 76 -1.07 -8.02 20.71
N TYR A 77 -0.68 -8.75 21.77
CA TYR A 77 -0.03 -8.17 22.96
C TYR A 77 1.39 -8.68 23.19
N SER A 78 2.35 -7.77 23.38
CA SER A 78 3.74 -8.13 23.67
C SER A 78 3.88 -8.54 25.13
N GLY A 79 4.59 -9.65 25.39
CA GLY A 79 4.85 -10.11 26.74
C GLY A 79 3.61 -10.71 27.43
N GLN A 80 2.62 -11.14 26.66
CA GLN A 80 1.43 -11.81 27.18
C GLN A 80 1.82 -13.05 27.99
N SER A 81 1.29 -13.16 29.21
CA SER A 81 1.45 -14.35 30.04
C SER A 81 0.62 -15.49 29.46
N PHE A 82 1.27 -16.63 29.21
CA PHE A 82 0.59 -17.83 28.71
C PHE A 82 1.05 -19.06 29.50
N SER A 83 0.15 -20.00 29.75
CA SER A 83 0.47 -21.30 30.35
C SER A 83 -0.22 -22.42 29.60
N TYR A 84 0.51 -23.51 29.36
CA TYR A 84 0.02 -24.63 28.56
C TYR A 84 0.28 -25.99 29.20
N GLY A 85 -0.58 -26.95 28.88
CA GLY A 85 -0.36 -28.38 29.12
C GLY A 85 -0.20 -29.12 27.79
N PHE A 86 0.57 -30.21 27.80
CA PHE A 86 0.66 -31.12 26.65
C PHE A 86 0.50 -32.57 27.11
N GLY A 87 -0.30 -33.35 26.37
CA GLY A 87 -0.47 -34.78 26.60
C GLY A 87 -0.49 -35.54 25.28
N CYS A 88 -0.05 -36.79 25.31
CA CYS A 88 0.08 -37.60 24.09
C CYS A 88 -0.11 -39.09 24.37
N SER A 89 -0.61 -39.82 23.36
CA SER A 89 -0.74 -41.26 23.42
C SER A 89 0.59 -41.96 23.19
N THR A 90 0.84 -43.03 23.94
CA THR A 90 2.06 -43.87 23.84
C THR A 90 1.74 -45.24 23.28
N GLU A 91 2.74 -45.90 22.70
CA GLU A 91 2.60 -47.24 22.10
C GLU A 91 2.39 -48.32 23.15
N GLU A 92 3.09 -48.20 24.28
CA GLU A 92 3.01 -49.10 25.44
C GLU A 92 2.38 -48.39 26.64
N ASP A 93 2.05 -49.18 27.68
CA ASP A 93 1.56 -48.71 28.97
C ASP A 93 2.47 -47.56 29.51
N PRO A 94 1.90 -46.42 29.95
CA PRO A 94 0.51 -46.20 30.39
C PRO A 94 -0.47 -45.73 29.29
N TYR A 95 -0.12 -45.82 28.01
CA TYR A 95 -0.91 -45.38 26.84
C TYR A 95 -1.22 -43.88 26.76
N TRP A 96 -0.96 -43.10 27.80
CA TRP A 96 -1.10 -41.64 27.84
C TRP A 96 -0.09 -41.00 28.80
N LEU A 97 0.73 -40.09 28.28
CA LEU A 97 1.68 -39.30 29.06
C LEU A 97 1.37 -37.81 28.96
N GLU A 98 1.66 -37.08 30.03
CA GLU A 98 1.59 -35.62 30.09
C GLU A 98 2.97 -35.04 30.40
N LEU A 99 3.26 -33.88 29.79
CA LEU A 99 4.49 -33.14 30.02
C LEU A 99 4.31 -32.20 31.21
N ASP A 100 5.16 -32.34 32.23
CA ASP A 100 5.17 -31.45 33.38
C ASP A 100 5.96 -30.16 33.13
N LYS A 101 5.73 -29.15 33.97
CA LYS A 101 6.45 -27.86 33.97
C LYS A 101 7.98 -27.94 34.05
N SER A 102 8.54 -29.08 34.47
CA SER A 102 9.98 -29.33 34.55
C SER A 102 10.54 -29.99 33.29
N GLY A 103 9.68 -30.30 32.31
CA GLY A 103 10.03 -30.97 31.06
C GLY A 103 10.10 -32.50 31.19
N LYS A 104 9.52 -33.10 32.23
CA LYS A 104 9.47 -34.55 32.42
C LYS A 104 8.11 -35.11 31.99
N TRP A 105 8.15 -36.31 31.42
CA TRP A 105 6.96 -37.08 31.08
C TRP A 105 6.44 -37.83 32.30
N MET A 106 5.16 -37.66 32.58
CA MET A 106 4.46 -38.23 33.73
C MET A 106 3.21 -38.98 33.25
N GLU A 107 2.82 -40.03 33.95
CA GLU A 107 1.54 -40.72 33.68
C GLU A 107 0.37 -39.73 33.81
N GLY A 108 -0.43 -39.61 32.76
CA GLY A 108 -1.56 -38.68 32.69
C GLY A 108 -2.92 -39.37 32.78
N GLY A 109 -4.01 -38.63 32.50
CA GLY A 109 -5.37 -39.18 32.43
C GLY A 109 -6.39 -38.46 33.31
N LYS A 110 -7.56 -39.09 33.52
CA LYS A 110 -8.79 -38.45 34.06
C LYS A 110 -8.68 -37.82 35.46
N ASN A 111 -7.56 -37.98 36.17
CA ASN A 111 -7.26 -37.33 37.46
C ASN A 111 -5.81 -36.83 37.57
N SER A 112 -5.17 -36.55 36.43
CA SER A 112 -3.81 -36.02 36.38
C SER A 112 -3.69 -34.71 37.16
N LYS A 113 -2.63 -34.59 37.97
CA LYS A 113 -2.25 -33.34 38.65
C LYS A 113 -0.99 -32.71 38.02
N VAL A 114 -0.69 -33.07 36.77
CA VAL A 114 0.49 -32.57 36.06
C VAL A 114 0.29 -31.08 35.76
N GLU A 115 1.17 -30.27 36.33
CA GLU A 115 1.15 -28.82 36.14
C GLU A 115 1.72 -28.43 34.77
N GLY A 116 1.07 -27.46 34.12
CA GLY A 116 1.52 -26.92 32.83
C GLY A 116 2.72 -25.98 32.92
N THR A 117 3.30 -25.71 31.75
CA THR A 117 4.47 -24.84 31.58
C THR A 117 4.02 -23.42 31.27
N ALA A 118 4.60 -22.43 31.96
CA ALA A 118 4.35 -21.01 31.71
C ALA A 118 5.42 -20.39 30.81
N CYS A 119 5.01 -19.50 29.90
CA CYS A 119 5.88 -18.72 29.03
C CYS A 119 5.31 -17.31 28.77
N LYS A 120 6.08 -16.50 28.04
CA LYS A 120 5.68 -15.18 27.55
C LYS A 120 5.57 -15.20 26.03
N LEU A 121 4.50 -14.63 25.49
CA LEU A 121 4.26 -14.55 24.04
C LEU A 121 4.51 -13.14 23.51
N ASP A 122 4.86 -13.04 22.22
CA ASP A 122 5.12 -11.80 21.48
C ASP A 122 4.00 -11.49 20.47
N LYS A 123 3.90 -10.20 20.04
CA LYS A 123 2.81 -9.59 19.23
C LYS A 123 2.51 -10.21 17.84
N SER A 124 3.18 -11.30 17.45
CA SER A 124 3.03 -11.83 16.08
C SER A 124 3.08 -13.33 16.04
N SER A 125 4.13 -13.92 16.60
CA SER A 125 4.35 -15.35 16.54
C SER A 125 5.35 -15.75 17.62
N SER A 126 4.93 -16.64 18.50
CA SER A 126 5.76 -17.33 19.48
C SER A 126 5.65 -18.82 19.26
N THR A 127 6.76 -19.54 19.35
CA THR A 127 6.78 -20.98 19.15
C THR A 127 7.02 -21.72 20.45
N ILE A 128 6.33 -22.85 20.61
CA ILE A 128 6.52 -23.79 21.71
C ILE A 128 6.87 -25.14 21.10
N THR A 129 8.13 -25.56 21.27
CA THR A 129 8.60 -26.86 20.79
C THR A 129 8.68 -27.86 21.93
N ILE A 130 8.12 -29.04 21.71
CA ILE A 130 8.10 -30.17 22.65
C ILE A 130 8.93 -31.32 22.07
N ASP A 131 9.89 -31.80 22.85
CA ASP A 131 10.71 -32.98 22.53
C ASP A 131 9.95 -34.26 22.87
N LEU A 132 9.70 -35.09 21.86
CA LEU A 132 8.91 -36.32 21.95
C LEU A 132 9.78 -37.58 22.06
N LYS A 133 11.11 -37.48 21.90
CA LYS A 133 12.01 -38.66 21.80
C LYS A 133 11.94 -39.60 23.00
N LYS A 134 11.60 -39.08 24.17
CA LYS A 134 11.51 -39.83 25.43
C LYS A 134 10.08 -40.23 25.80
N ALA A 135 9.09 -39.82 25.03
CA ALA A 135 7.68 -40.07 25.33
C ALA A 135 7.21 -41.45 24.86
N GLY A 136 7.93 -42.12 23.94
CA GLY A 136 7.45 -43.38 23.36
C GLY A 136 6.12 -43.22 22.64
N ILE A 137 5.99 -42.14 21.86
CA ILE A 137 4.73 -41.78 21.20
C ILE A 137 4.23 -42.90 20.29
N LYS A 138 2.92 -43.05 20.20
CA LYS A 138 2.28 -43.93 19.22
C LYS A 138 2.21 -43.21 17.86
N PRO A 139 2.82 -43.73 16.77
CA PRO A 139 2.61 -43.20 15.42
C PRO A 139 1.12 -43.26 15.03
N GLY A 140 0.61 -42.22 14.36
CA GLY A 140 -0.83 -42.03 14.12
C GLY A 140 -1.67 -41.79 15.41
N GLY A 141 -1.03 -41.80 16.57
CA GLY A 141 -1.66 -41.60 17.88
C GLY A 141 -2.06 -40.15 18.14
N SER A 142 -2.89 -39.93 19.16
CA SER A 142 -3.49 -38.63 19.47
C SER A 142 -2.65 -37.81 20.45
N PHE A 143 -2.74 -36.48 20.38
CA PHE A 143 -2.20 -35.57 21.37
C PHE A 143 -3.16 -34.42 21.69
N GLU A 144 -2.90 -33.75 22.81
CA GLU A 144 -3.62 -32.58 23.28
C GLU A 144 -2.64 -31.46 23.65
N PHE A 145 -2.93 -30.24 23.19
CA PHE A 145 -2.27 -28.99 23.61
C PHE A 145 -3.32 -28.09 24.26
N ARG A 146 -3.12 -27.74 25.53
CA ARG A 146 -4.15 -27.14 26.39
C ARG A 146 -3.72 -25.76 26.85
N CYS A 147 -4.59 -24.77 26.78
CA CYS A 147 -4.36 -23.44 27.37
C CYS A 147 -4.89 -23.43 28.81
N TYR A 148 -4.00 -23.28 29.79
CA TYR A 148 -4.34 -23.18 31.21
C TYR A 148 -4.45 -21.73 31.70
N TYR A 149 -3.74 -20.80 31.06
CA TYR A 149 -3.78 -19.38 31.40
C TYR A 149 -3.38 -18.52 30.21
N SER A 150 -4.00 -17.35 30.06
CA SER A 150 -3.69 -16.39 29.01
C SER A 150 -4.17 -14.97 29.36
N ALA A 151 -3.24 -14.05 29.60
CA ALA A 151 -3.56 -12.66 29.97
C ALA A 151 -2.41 -11.69 29.68
N HIS A 152 -2.75 -10.44 29.36
CA HIS A 152 -1.80 -9.35 29.16
C HIS A 152 -1.94 -8.28 30.26
N TRP A 153 -0.90 -7.48 30.45
CA TRP A 153 -0.95 -6.34 31.36
C TRP A 153 -1.54 -5.13 30.63
N ASP A 154 -2.68 -4.63 31.10
CA ASP A 154 -3.35 -3.44 30.57
C ASP A 154 -2.92 -2.20 31.37
N ASN A 155 -2.06 -1.37 30.78
CA ASN A 155 -1.57 -0.15 31.42
C ASN A 155 -2.67 0.85 31.78
N SER A 156 -3.80 0.84 31.06
CA SER A 156 -4.93 1.75 31.34
C SER A 156 -5.68 1.35 32.61
N LYS A 157 -5.73 0.05 32.90
CA LYS A 157 -6.39 -0.51 34.08
C LYS A 157 -5.42 -0.79 35.24
N SER A 158 -4.12 -0.78 34.95
CA SER A 158 -3.07 -1.21 35.89
C SER A 158 -3.35 -2.62 36.46
N ASP A 159 -3.83 -3.52 35.60
CA ASP A 159 -4.22 -4.87 35.97
C ASP A 159 -3.96 -5.88 34.83
N MET A 160 -3.91 -7.17 35.16
CA MET A 160 -3.89 -8.26 34.19
C MET A 160 -5.30 -8.47 33.63
N VAL A 161 -5.43 -8.45 32.30
CA VAL A 161 -6.68 -8.68 31.59
C VAL A 161 -6.57 -9.98 30.81
N ASP A 162 -7.49 -10.90 31.08
CA ASP A 162 -7.61 -12.16 30.35
C ASP A 162 -7.87 -11.89 28.87
N ASN A 163 -7.15 -12.61 28.01
CA ASN A 163 -7.36 -12.52 26.57
C ASN A 163 -6.93 -13.82 25.87
N SER A 164 -7.50 -14.09 24.70
CA SER A 164 -7.14 -15.27 23.92
C SER A 164 -5.81 -15.10 23.19
N VAL A 165 -5.27 -16.23 22.74
CA VAL A 165 -4.18 -16.33 21.75
C VAL A 165 -4.70 -17.14 20.57
N THR A 166 -4.07 -17.06 19.41
CA THR A 166 -4.43 -17.87 18.24
C THR A 166 -3.33 -18.87 17.96
N LEU A 167 -3.64 -20.16 17.95
CA LEU A 167 -2.72 -21.23 17.53
C LEU A 167 -2.72 -21.31 16.00
N THR A 168 -1.62 -20.90 15.38
CA THR A 168 -1.49 -20.70 13.93
C THR A 168 -0.72 -21.79 13.18
N SER A 169 0.02 -22.66 13.87
CA SER A 169 0.63 -23.85 13.24
C SER A 169 0.96 -24.95 14.23
N VAL A 170 1.00 -26.19 13.72
CA VAL A 170 1.55 -27.36 14.41
C VAL A 170 2.47 -28.13 13.46
N ASP A 171 3.77 -28.11 13.74
CA ASP A 171 4.81 -28.65 12.89
C ASP A 171 5.55 -29.83 13.54
N PHE A 172 5.71 -30.95 12.83
CA PHE A 172 6.43 -32.13 13.31
C PHE A 172 7.83 -32.24 12.67
N LYS A 173 8.81 -32.77 13.41
CA LYS A 173 10.14 -33.13 12.86
C LYS A 173 10.53 -34.55 13.25
N GLY A 174 11.21 -35.27 12.34
CA GLY A 174 11.72 -36.64 12.54
C GLY A 174 10.69 -37.74 12.26
N GLY A 175 11.14 -38.90 11.75
CA GLY A 175 10.31 -40.07 11.38
C GLY A 175 10.96 -40.89 10.25
N SER A 176 10.99 -42.22 10.36
CA SER A 176 11.64 -43.09 9.34
C SER A 176 10.72 -43.26 8.13
N SER A 177 11.19 -42.89 6.94
CA SER A 177 10.38 -42.71 5.73
C SER A 177 9.91 -43.99 5.06
N SER A 178 8.66 -44.00 4.57
CA SER A 178 8.25 -44.69 3.33
C SER A 178 6.80 -44.34 2.97
N SER A 179 6.58 -43.38 2.06
CA SER A 179 5.63 -43.55 0.95
C SER A 179 5.71 -42.40 -0.07
N SER A 180 5.30 -42.77 -1.28
CA SER A 180 5.37 -42.17 -2.60
C SER A 180 5.09 -40.67 -2.74
N SER A 181 5.95 -40.03 -3.54
CA SER A 181 5.74 -38.74 -4.17
C SER A 181 4.59 -38.79 -5.20
N SER A 182 3.49 -38.11 -4.92
CA SER A 182 2.69 -37.43 -5.93
C SER A 182 3.09 -35.96 -5.89
N SER A 183 3.40 -35.40 -7.06
CA SER A 183 3.76 -33.99 -7.23
C SER A 183 2.53 -33.11 -7.03
N SER A 184 2.24 -32.70 -5.80
CA SER A 184 1.38 -31.54 -5.53
C SER A 184 2.27 -30.31 -5.37
N SER A 185 1.95 -29.26 -6.12
CA SER A 185 2.70 -28.00 -6.05
C SER A 185 2.58 -27.41 -4.64
N SER A 186 3.71 -27.05 -4.04
CA SER A 186 3.76 -26.49 -2.69
C SER A 186 3.13 -25.09 -2.68
N SER A 187 2.04 -24.89 -1.93
CA SER A 187 1.53 -23.55 -1.63
C SER A 187 2.45 -22.88 -0.60
N SER A 188 3.33 -22.01 -1.07
CA SER A 188 3.99 -21.05 -0.20
C SER A 188 2.97 -19.96 0.13
N THR A 189 2.72 -19.70 1.42
CA THR A 189 1.89 -18.57 1.92
C THR A 189 2.54 -17.20 1.70
N THR A 190 3.53 -17.12 0.80
CA THR A 190 4.20 -15.90 0.44
C THR A 190 4.35 -15.85 -1.06
N SER A 191 3.94 -14.74 -1.66
CA SER A 191 4.14 -14.42 -3.07
C SER A 191 5.59 -14.64 -3.53
N LYS A 192 5.75 -15.12 -4.77
CA LYS A 192 7.03 -15.26 -5.48
C LYS A 192 7.35 -14.05 -6.37
N ASN A 193 6.34 -13.23 -6.65
CA ASN A 193 6.46 -12.00 -7.42
C ASN A 193 7.14 -10.89 -6.61
N ALA A 194 7.25 -9.68 -7.19
CA ALA A 194 7.90 -8.58 -6.51
C ALA A 194 7.15 -8.23 -5.21
N LYS A 195 7.91 -7.90 -4.16
CA LYS A 195 7.38 -7.68 -2.81
C LYS A 195 7.45 -6.21 -2.44
N SER A 196 6.48 -5.77 -1.64
CA SER A 196 6.45 -4.40 -1.12
C SER A 196 7.76 -4.00 -0.44
N GLY A 197 8.21 -2.78 -0.70
CA GLY A 197 9.51 -2.25 -0.26
C GLY A 197 10.64 -2.48 -1.27
N ALA A 198 10.44 -3.26 -2.33
CA ALA A 198 11.35 -3.26 -3.47
C ALA A 198 11.22 -1.94 -4.24
N TRP A 199 12.35 -1.33 -4.60
CA TRP A 199 12.36 -0.12 -5.42
C TRP A 199 13.63 -0.03 -6.27
N SER A 200 13.58 0.79 -7.31
CA SER A 200 14.77 1.12 -8.11
C SER A 200 14.72 2.56 -8.60
N PHE A 201 15.90 3.12 -8.85
CA PHE A 201 16.08 4.45 -9.42
C PHE A 201 17.16 4.40 -10.49
N LYS A 202 16.89 5.03 -11.64
CA LYS A 202 17.85 5.20 -12.72
C LYS A 202 17.70 6.61 -13.29
N ASP A 203 18.73 7.42 -13.11
CA ASP A 203 18.90 8.67 -13.86
C ASP A 203 19.21 8.34 -15.33
N ASN A 204 18.36 8.78 -16.25
CA ASN A 204 18.46 8.48 -17.68
C ASN A 204 19.45 9.41 -18.41
N LYS A 205 19.98 10.44 -17.73
CA LYS A 205 20.94 11.41 -18.28
C LYS A 205 20.40 12.24 -19.45
N ASP A 206 19.08 12.36 -19.54
CA ASP A 206 18.35 13.13 -20.55
C ASP A 206 17.36 14.15 -19.95
N GLY A 207 17.53 14.48 -18.66
CA GLY A 207 16.58 15.32 -17.90
C GLY A 207 15.41 14.53 -17.30
N THR A 208 15.45 13.19 -17.38
CA THR A 208 14.47 12.31 -16.75
C THR A 208 15.13 11.26 -15.87
N ALA A 209 14.35 10.67 -14.96
CA ALA A 209 14.71 9.47 -14.22
C ALA A 209 13.59 8.44 -14.27
N THR A 210 13.95 7.17 -14.34
CA THR A 210 13.01 6.06 -14.18
C THR A 210 13.04 5.57 -12.74
N ILE A 211 11.90 5.60 -12.08
CA ILE A 211 11.71 5.12 -10.71
C ILE A 211 10.71 3.98 -10.72
N SER A 212 11.01 2.92 -9.99
CA SER A 212 10.09 1.82 -9.73
C SER A 212 9.92 1.63 -8.24
N SER A 213 8.70 1.31 -7.80
CA SER A 213 8.38 0.99 -6.40
C SER A 213 7.31 -0.09 -6.36
N THR A 214 7.57 -1.16 -5.60
CA THR A 214 6.58 -2.18 -5.29
C THR A 214 5.93 -1.84 -3.96
N VAL A 215 4.60 -1.75 -3.95
CA VAL A 215 3.78 -1.32 -2.81
C VAL A 215 2.63 -2.30 -2.62
N THR A 216 2.35 -2.66 -1.37
CA THR A 216 1.12 -3.37 -0.99
C THR A 216 0.12 -2.39 -0.37
N LYS A 217 -1.13 -2.42 -0.81
CA LYS A 217 -2.27 -1.67 -0.25
C LYS A 217 -3.24 -2.65 0.40
N GLN A 218 -3.70 -2.37 1.62
CA GLN A 218 -4.55 -3.29 2.37
C GLN A 218 -5.95 -2.70 2.61
N LEU A 219 -6.97 -3.53 2.40
CA LEU A 219 -8.36 -3.33 2.78
C LEU A 219 -8.67 -4.25 3.95
N ASP A 220 -9.27 -3.71 5.00
CA ASP A 220 -9.62 -4.41 6.23
C ASP A 220 -11.11 -4.19 6.55
N ASP A 221 -11.62 -4.95 7.52
CA ASP A 221 -13.03 -4.90 7.96
C ASP A 221 -14.02 -5.16 6.81
N LEU A 222 -13.67 -6.10 5.93
CA LEU A 222 -14.53 -6.55 4.85
C LEU A 222 -15.57 -7.57 5.36
N ASP A 223 -16.70 -7.65 4.67
CA ASP A 223 -17.77 -8.61 4.96
C ASP A 223 -18.37 -9.16 3.65
N TYR A 224 -17.49 -9.68 2.78
CA TYR A 224 -17.93 -10.25 1.50
C TYR A 224 -18.17 -11.75 1.64
N LYS A 225 -19.45 -12.15 1.70
CA LYS A 225 -19.84 -13.55 1.76
C LYS A 225 -19.58 -14.27 0.44
N LEU A 226 -19.03 -15.47 0.53
CA LEU A 226 -18.79 -16.37 -0.59
C LEU A 226 -19.74 -17.56 -0.49
N THR A 227 -20.65 -17.69 -1.45
CA THR A 227 -21.64 -18.77 -1.49
C THR A 227 -21.32 -19.75 -2.63
N VAL A 228 -20.81 -20.93 -2.26
CA VAL A 228 -20.49 -22.00 -3.23
C VAL A 228 -21.69 -22.38 -4.09
N GLY A 229 -21.44 -22.65 -5.38
CA GLY A 229 -22.47 -23.04 -6.35
C GLY A 229 -23.20 -21.89 -7.03
N TYR A 230 -22.89 -20.63 -6.68
CA TYR A 230 -23.44 -19.44 -7.33
C TYR A 230 -22.31 -18.63 -7.98
N ASP A 231 -22.03 -18.86 -9.25
CA ASP A 231 -21.08 -18.08 -10.04
C ASP A 231 -21.77 -17.27 -11.15
N GLU A 232 -21.01 -16.50 -11.92
CA GLU A 232 -21.59 -15.71 -13.02
C GLU A 232 -22.26 -16.58 -14.10
N ASP A 233 -21.76 -17.79 -14.31
CA ASP A 233 -22.31 -18.74 -15.28
C ASP A 233 -23.65 -19.33 -14.79
N TYR A 234 -23.82 -19.57 -13.48
CA TYR A 234 -25.10 -19.94 -12.85
C TYR A 234 -26.19 -18.91 -13.19
N TYR A 235 -25.91 -17.63 -12.96
CA TYR A 235 -26.89 -16.56 -13.23
C TYR A 235 -27.15 -16.41 -14.73
N THR A 236 -26.10 -16.49 -15.55
CA THR A 236 -26.20 -16.42 -17.02
C THR A 236 -27.08 -17.54 -17.56
N SER A 237 -26.89 -18.79 -17.10
CA SER A 237 -27.67 -19.95 -17.53
C SER A 237 -29.17 -19.83 -17.19
N LYS A 238 -29.51 -19.05 -16.15
CA LYS A 238 -30.88 -18.78 -15.73
C LYS A 238 -31.47 -17.50 -16.33
N GLY A 239 -30.67 -16.69 -17.01
CA GLY A 239 -31.06 -15.36 -17.50
C GLY A 239 -31.35 -14.38 -16.36
N GLU A 240 -30.75 -14.59 -15.19
CA GLU A 240 -30.91 -13.75 -14.00
C GLU A 240 -29.77 -12.71 -13.92
N LYS A 241 -30.06 -11.55 -13.33
CA LYS A 241 -29.05 -10.51 -13.09
C LYS A 241 -28.56 -10.60 -11.66
N ILE A 242 -27.25 -10.53 -11.48
CA ILE A 242 -26.61 -10.40 -10.17
C ILE A 242 -26.98 -9.04 -9.58
N THR A 243 -27.41 -9.05 -8.32
CA THR A 243 -27.68 -7.87 -7.48
C THR A 243 -26.77 -7.90 -6.26
N ASP A 244 -26.71 -6.80 -5.51
CA ASP A 244 -25.88 -6.73 -4.29
C ASP A 244 -26.23 -7.80 -3.24
N ASP A 245 -27.50 -8.24 -3.18
CA ASP A 245 -27.97 -9.31 -2.27
C ASP A 245 -27.86 -10.73 -2.87
N SER A 246 -27.38 -10.87 -4.12
CA SER A 246 -27.31 -12.18 -4.78
C SER A 246 -26.19 -13.03 -4.16
N PRO A 247 -26.44 -14.29 -3.77
CA PRO A 247 -25.37 -15.18 -3.33
C PRO A 247 -24.37 -15.37 -4.45
N ILE A 248 -23.08 -15.25 -4.16
CA ILE A 248 -22.03 -15.41 -5.17
C ILE A 248 -20.78 -15.99 -4.56
N ASN A 249 -20.07 -16.86 -5.28
CA ASN A 249 -18.85 -17.49 -4.81
C ASN A 249 -17.59 -16.65 -5.09
N SER A 250 -17.73 -15.42 -5.55
CA SER A 250 -16.61 -14.56 -5.93
C SER A 250 -16.79 -13.13 -5.45
N HIS A 251 -15.68 -12.42 -5.40
CA HIS A 251 -15.65 -10.97 -5.24
C HIS A 251 -14.64 -10.35 -6.19
N LYS A 252 -15.01 -9.22 -6.81
CA LYS A 252 -14.15 -8.41 -7.68
C LYS A 252 -13.82 -7.11 -6.97
N PHE A 253 -12.57 -6.94 -6.58
CA PHE A 253 -12.06 -5.71 -5.99
C PHE A 253 -11.66 -4.75 -7.10
N LYS A 254 -12.13 -3.51 -7.08
CA LYS A 254 -11.64 -2.51 -8.04
C LYS A 254 -10.25 -2.06 -7.62
N TYR A 255 -9.39 -1.76 -8.59
CA TYR A 255 -8.07 -1.19 -8.27
C TYR A 255 -8.18 0.16 -7.54
N SER A 256 -9.25 0.92 -7.82
CA SER A 256 -9.57 2.16 -7.11
C SER A 256 -9.86 1.94 -5.63
N ASP A 257 -10.35 0.76 -5.24
CA ASP A 257 -10.63 0.45 -3.83
C ASP A 257 -9.32 0.42 -3.03
N PHE A 258 -8.23 -0.06 -3.66
CA PHE A 258 -6.87 -0.02 -3.12
C PHE A 258 -6.17 1.34 -3.28
N GLY A 259 -6.85 2.34 -3.85
CA GLY A 259 -6.29 3.68 -4.06
C GLY A 259 -5.44 3.83 -5.33
N ILE A 260 -5.40 2.82 -6.21
CA ILE A 260 -4.68 2.91 -7.47
C ILE A 260 -5.48 3.77 -8.43
N THR A 261 -4.87 4.88 -8.87
CA THR A 261 -5.46 5.84 -9.82
C THR A 261 -4.71 5.91 -11.14
N GLU A 262 -3.53 5.30 -11.21
CA GLU A 262 -2.69 5.26 -12.39
C GLU A 262 -3.23 4.23 -13.38
N THR A 263 -3.24 4.61 -14.66
CA THR A 263 -3.64 3.71 -15.77
C THR A 263 -2.45 3.18 -16.56
N GLU A 264 -1.24 3.67 -16.26
CA GLU A 264 -0.01 3.32 -16.96
C GLU A 264 1.12 3.02 -15.96
N GLY A 265 2.06 2.16 -16.36
CA GLY A 265 3.22 1.84 -15.55
C GLY A 265 2.91 1.01 -14.29
N ILE A 266 1.72 0.43 -14.19
CA ILE A 266 1.32 -0.47 -13.11
C ILE A 266 1.46 -1.92 -13.57
N THR A 267 2.16 -2.71 -12.76
CA THR A 267 2.19 -4.18 -12.85
C THR A 267 1.59 -4.72 -11.57
N ILE A 268 0.53 -5.52 -11.65
CA ILE A 268 -0.02 -6.17 -10.45
C ILE A 268 0.80 -7.42 -10.17
N GLU A 269 1.30 -7.53 -8.95
CA GLU A 269 2.21 -8.59 -8.53
C GLU A 269 1.44 -9.72 -7.85
N SER A 270 0.66 -9.41 -6.82
CA SER A 270 -0.09 -10.41 -6.07
C SER A 270 -1.39 -9.87 -5.51
N LEU A 271 -2.33 -10.79 -5.28
CA LEU A 271 -3.51 -10.57 -4.44
C LEU A 271 -3.45 -11.53 -3.26
N ASP A 272 -3.55 -10.98 -2.07
CA ASP A 272 -3.61 -11.70 -0.81
C ASP A 272 -5.02 -11.52 -0.23
N VAL A 273 -5.71 -12.61 0.08
CA VAL A 273 -7.10 -12.58 0.60
C VAL A 273 -7.18 -13.41 1.87
N ILE A 274 -7.79 -12.83 2.90
CA ILE A 274 -8.14 -13.56 4.12
C ILE A 274 -9.60 -13.97 4.04
N VAL A 275 -9.83 -15.27 4.18
CA VAL A 275 -11.17 -15.86 4.28
C VAL A 275 -11.36 -16.44 5.68
N GLU A 276 -12.48 -16.10 6.31
CA GLU A 276 -12.87 -16.60 7.62
C GLU A 276 -14.14 -17.45 7.56
N THR A 277 -14.21 -18.43 8.45
CA THR A 277 -15.34 -19.35 8.63
C THR A 277 -15.57 -19.61 10.11
N ASP A 278 -16.78 -20.03 10.51
CA ASP A 278 -17.09 -20.41 11.90
C ASP A 278 -16.77 -21.89 12.20
N PHE A 279 -16.40 -22.68 11.19
CA PHE A 279 -15.97 -24.09 11.27
C PHE A 279 -14.54 -24.28 10.75
N ASP A 280 -13.92 -25.42 11.04
CA ASP A 280 -12.61 -25.74 10.48
C ASP A 280 -12.75 -26.26 9.04
N VAL A 281 -11.90 -25.76 8.14
CA VAL A 281 -11.84 -26.17 6.74
C VAL A 281 -10.66 -27.11 6.52
N ASP A 282 -10.93 -28.33 6.08
CA ASP A 282 -9.91 -29.31 5.69
C ASP A 282 -9.35 -29.03 4.30
N LYS A 283 -10.19 -28.59 3.37
CA LYS A 283 -9.76 -28.27 2.01
C LYS A 283 -10.41 -26.98 1.56
N PHE A 284 -9.62 -26.06 1.04
CA PHE A 284 -10.12 -24.81 0.48
C PHE A 284 -9.49 -24.57 -0.89
N MET A 285 -10.32 -24.53 -1.93
CA MET A 285 -9.89 -24.30 -3.31
C MET A 285 -10.46 -22.98 -3.80
N TYR A 286 -9.57 -22.15 -4.35
CA TYR A 286 -9.93 -20.86 -4.93
C TYR A 286 -9.22 -20.66 -6.26
N GLY A 287 -9.76 -19.80 -7.10
CA GLY A 287 -9.08 -19.27 -8.27
C GLY A 287 -9.24 -17.77 -8.36
N CYS A 288 -8.43 -17.16 -9.20
CA CYS A 288 -8.39 -15.72 -9.36
C CYS A 288 -8.49 -15.29 -10.82
N GLY A 289 -8.77 -14.01 -11.02
CA GLY A 289 -8.84 -13.39 -12.34
C GLY A 289 -8.50 -11.91 -12.27
N THR A 290 -8.25 -11.31 -13.43
CA THR A 290 -7.87 -9.90 -13.51
C THR A 290 -8.25 -9.33 -14.87
N ASN A 291 -8.56 -8.03 -14.91
CA ASN A 291 -8.69 -7.36 -16.19
C ASN A 291 -7.36 -7.36 -16.97
N VAL A 292 -7.48 -7.58 -18.27
CA VAL A 292 -6.38 -7.55 -19.25
C VAL A 292 -6.89 -6.89 -20.53
N GLU A 293 -5.99 -6.38 -21.36
CA GLU A 293 -6.31 -5.77 -22.65
C GLU A 293 -7.19 -6.71 -23.49
N LYS A 294 -8.28 -6.17 -24.03
CA LYS A 294 -9.27 -6.97 -24.78
C LYS A 294 -8.64 -7.58 -26.03
N GLY A 295 -8.77 -8.90 -26.17
CA GLY A 295 -8.20 -9.67 -27.27
C GLY A 295 -6.68 -9.85 -27.21
N SER A 296 -6.05 -9.48 -26.09
CA SER A 296 -4.64 -9.83 -25.84
C SER A 296 -4.47 -11.35 -25.67
N PRO A 297 -3.25 -11.89 -25.80
CA PRO A 297 -2.99 -13.31 -25.54
C PRO A 297 -3.44 -13.81 -24.16
N ALA A 298 -3.45 -12.95 -23.14
CA ALA A 298 -3.91 -13.29 -21.79
C ALA A 298 -5.44 -13.20 -21.61
N ASP A 299 -6.18 -12.69 -22.60
CA ASP A 299 -7.64 -12.55 -22.53
C ASP A 299 -8.33 -13.90 -22.76
N THR A 300 -8.42 -14.68 -21.69
CA THR A 300 -9.02 -16.02 -21.71
C THR A 300 -10.51 -16.02 -22.02
N GLU A 301 -11.23 -14.93 -21.73
CA GLU A 301 -12.65 -14.83 -22.06
C GLU A 301 -12.86 -14.48 -23.54
N TYR A 302 -11.99 -13.67 -24.14
CA TYR A 302 -12.08 -13.37 -25.58
C TYR A 302 -11.78 -14.60 -26.44
N ALA A 303 -10.87 -15.48 -26.01
CA ALA A 303 -10.59 -16.74 -26.70
C ALA A 303 -11.85 -17.62 -26.88
N LYS A 304 -12.85 -17.48 -26.00
CA LYS A 304 -14.12 -18.22 -26.03
C LYS A 304 -15.16 -17.60 -26.98
N SER A 305 -14.95 -16.35 -27.43
CA SER A 305 -15.90 -15.59 -28.23
C SER A 305 -16.19 -16.26 -29.58
N GLY A 306 -17.47 -16.43 -29.91
CA GLY A 306 -17.93 -17.06 -31.15
C GLY A 306 -17.75 -18.59 -31.20
N ILE A 307 -17.26 -19.20 -30.12
CA ILE A 307 -17.06 -20.66 -29.99
C ILE A 307 -17.96 -21.20 -28.88
N ILE A 308 -17.94 -20.57 -27.72
CA ILE A 308 -18.75 -20.96 -26.55
C ILE A 308 -20.04 -20.15 -26.51
N GLU A 309 -21.17 -20.85 -26.40
CA GLU A 309 -22.50 -20.23 -26.30
C GLU A 309 -22.55 -19.25 -25.12
N GLY A 310 -23.10 -18.05 -25.36
CA GLY A 310 -23.18 -17.00 -24.34
C GLY A 310 -21.92 -16.16 -24.15
N LYS A 311 -20.81 -16.46 -24.85
CA LYS A 311 -19.54 -15.72 -24.74
C LYS A 311 -19.22 -14.83 -25.96
N ASP A 312 -20.17 -14.59 -26.86
CA ASP A 312 -19.95 -13.81 -28.10
C ASP A 312 -19.36 -12.40 -27.87
N THR A 313 -19.67 -11.76 -26.74
CA THR A 313 -19.14 -10.44 -26.38
C THR A 313 -18.14 -10.48 -25.24
N ALA A 314 -17.74 -11.67 -24.80
CA ALA A 314 -16.81 -11.85 -23.69
C ALA A 314 -15.39 -11.36 -24.05
N GLY A 315 -14.62 -11.04 -23.02
CA GLY A 315 -13.27 -10.53 -23.15
C GLY A 315 -12.93 -9.54 -22.04
N TYR A 316 -11.73 -8.96 -22.15
CA TYR A 316 -11.16 -8.05 -21.17
C TYR A 316 -10.89 -8.71 -19.80
N TRP A 317 -10.70 -10.03 -19.78
CA TRP A 317 -10.56 -10.79 -18.54
C TRP A 317 -9.68 -12.04 -18.69
N TYR A 318 -8.64 -12.10 -17.87
CA TYR A 318 -7.92 -13.32 -17.58
C TYR A 318 -8.59 -14.03 -16.42
N ASN A 319 -8.86 -15.33 -16.56
CA ASN A 319 -9.41 -16.18 -15.52
C ASN A 319 -8.55 -17.44 -15.38
N GLU A 320 -8.21 -17.78 -14.14
CA GLU A 320 -7.78 -19.15 -13.85
C GLU A 320 -8.93 -20.12 -14.12
N MET A 321 -8.59 -21.33 -14.55
CA MET A 321 -9.57 -22.37 -14.84
C MET A 321 -8.95 -23.74 -14.62
N GLY A 322 -9.72 -24.65 -14.03
CA GLY A 322 -9.29 -26.02 -13.80
C GLY A 322 -8.94 -26.75 -15.10
N GLU A 323 -8.10 -27.78 -14.99
CA GLU A 323 -7.62 -28.58 -16.13
C GLU A 323 -8.77 -29.14 -16.97
N ASP A 324 -9.79 -29.72 -16.31
CA ASP A 324 -10.95 -30.29 -16.98
C ASP A 324 -11.74 -29.24 -17.76
N SER A 325 -12.03 -28.08 -17.16
CA SER A 325 -12.73 -26.99 -17.84
C SER A 325 -11.94 -26.44 -19.02
N ARG A 326 -10.61 -26.34 -18.89
CA ARG A 326 -9.76 -25.94 -20.02
C ARG A 326 -9.87 -26.94 -21.16
N LYS A 327 -9.75 -28.22 -20.86
CA LYS A 327 -9.85 -29.30 -21.84
C LYS A 327 -11.19 -29.27 -22.58
N GLU A 328 -12.29 -29.03 -21.85
CA GLU A 328 -13.62 -28.88 -22.46
C GLU A 328 -13.68 -27.71 -23.45
N PHE A 329 -13.06 -26.57 -23.13
CA PHE A 329 -12.98 -25.44 -24.06
C PHE A 329 -12.10 -25.75 -25.28
N GLU A 330 -10.94 -26.37 -25.08
CA GLU A 330 -10.04 -26.77 -26.16
C GLU A 330 -10.68 -27.80 -27.11
N ASP A 331 -11.39 -28.79 -26.56
CA ASP A 331 -12.14 -29.79 -27.33
C ASP A 331 -13.32 -29.14 -28.10
N ALA A 332 -13.88 -28.04 -27.60
CA ALA A 332 -14.85 -27.21 -28.31
C ALA A 332 -14.21 -26.30 -29.38
N GLY A 333 -12.88 -26.27 -29.48
CA GLY A 333 -12.13 -25.53 -30.50
C GLY A 333 -11.56 -24.18 -30.03
N VAL A 334 -11.60 -23.88 -28.72
CA VAL A 334 -10.99 -22.66 -28.17
C VAL A 334 -9.46 -22.77 -28.21
N GLU A 335 -8.80 -21.75 -28.74
CA GLU A 335 -7.34 -21.62 -28.74
C GLU A 335 -6.92 -20.48 -27.81
N PHE A 336 -6.30 -20.83 -26.67
CA PHE A 336 -5.79 -19.83 -25.72
C PHE A 336 -4.46 -19.23 -26.18
N GLY A 337 -4.28 -17.92 -25.98
CA GLY A 337 -3.08 -17.18 -26.43
C GLY A 337 -1.86 -17.31 -25.52
N ILE A 338 -2.04 -17.78 -24.29
CA ILE A 338 -0.99 -18.07 -23.30
C ILE A 338 -0.94 -19.56 -23.00
N LYS A 339 0.24 -20.07 -22.67
CA LYS A 339 0.46 -21.50 -22.46
C LYS A 339 0.07 -21.94 -21.06
N ASP A 340 0.44 -21.12 -20.08
CA ASP A 340 0.29 -21.43 -18.67
C ASP A 340 -0.85 -20.57 -18.09
N ILE A 341 -2.09 -21.06 -18.20
CA ILE A 341 -3.22 -20.53 -17.42
C ILE A 341 -3.18 -21.22 -16.05
N GLY A 342 -3.46 -20.47 -14.98
CA GLY A 342 -3.52 -21.02 -13.63
C GLY A 342 -4.74 -21.94 -13.43
N GLU A 343 -4.58 -22.97 -12.60
CA GLU A 343 -5.61 -23.99 -12.31
C GLU A 343 -6.25 -23.79 -10.93
N GLY A 344 -6.16 -22.57 -10.39
CA GLY A 344 -6.51 -22.27 -9.01
C GLY A 344 -5.51 -22.87 -8.01
N THR A 345 -5.77 -22.64 -6.73
CA THR A 345 -4.96 -23.10 -5.62
C THR A 345 -5.81 -23.88 -4.64
N THR A 346 -5.31 -25.05 -4.23
CA THR A 346 -5.89 -25.86 -3.15
C THR A 346 -5.03 -25.75 -1.90
N LEU A 347 -5.65 -25.37 -0.79
CA LEU A 347 -5.08 -25.37 0.55
C LEU A 347 -5.61 -26.59 1.31
N GLU A 348 -4.70 -27.34 1.92
CA GLU A 348 -5.01 -28.53 2.72
C GLU A 348 -4.85 -28.18 4.21
N SER A 349 -5.75 -28.67 5.06
CA SER A 349 -5.88 -28.28 6.48
C SER A 349 -5.97 -26.76 6.68
N ALA A 350 -6.80 -26.08 5.87
CA ALA A 350 -6.92 -24.63 5.79
C ALA A 350 -7.43 -23.93 7.07
N GLY A 351 -8.10 -24.66 7.96
CA GLY A 351 -8.61 -24.17 9.24
C GLY A 351 -9.70 -23.11 9.09
N LYS A 352 -9.87 -22.27 10.10
CA LYS A 352 -10.94 -21.25 10.11
C LYS A 352 -10.54 -19.94 9.45
N TRP A 353 -9.24 -19.65 9.47
CA TRP A 353 -8.63 -18.42 8.97
C TRP A 353 -7.68 -18.81 7.83
N ILE A 354 -8.11 -18.51 6.62
CA ILE A 354 -7.55 -19.07 5.40
C ILE A 354 -6.82 -17.94 4.68
N GLU A 355 -5.50 -18.05 4.62
CA GLU A 355 -4.65 -17.10 3.89
C GLU A 355 -4.49 -17.57 2.44
N CYS A 356 -5.13 -16.85 1.53
CA CYS A 356 -5.05 -17.10 0.10
C CYS A 356 -4.07 -16.11 -0.53
N VAL A 357 -3.19 -16.60 -1.40
CA VAL A 357 -2.19 -15.77 -2.10
C VAL A 357 -2.20 -16.17 -3.56
N TRP A 358 -2.45 -15.19 -4.42
CA TRP A 358 -2.36 -15.35 -5.86
C TRP A 358 -1.21 -14.51 -6.42
N ASP A 359 -0.23 -15.19 -7.01
CA ASP A 359 0.78 -14.55 -7.85
C ASP A 359 0.23 -14.40 -9.26
N VAL A 360 0.10 -13.16 -9.73
CA VAL A 360 -0.30 -12.93 -11.13
C VAL A 360 0.77 -13.51 -12.05
N PRO A 361 0.43 -14.40 -13.00
CA PRO A 361 1.43 -15.00 -13.88
C PRO A 361 2.16 -13.95 -14.73
N ALA A 362 3.47 -14.11 -14.92
CA ALA A 362 4.30 -13.17 -15.68
C ALA A 362 3.87 -13.00 -17.15
N GLU A 363 3.21 -13.99 -17.75
CA GLU A 363 2.61 -13.83 -19.10
C GLU A 363 1.36 -12.96 -19.09
N VAL A 364 0.62 -12.93 -17.99
CA VAL A 364 -0.59 -12.12 -17.78
C VAL A 364 -0.22 -10.68 -17.44
N GLN A 365 0.78 -10.48 -16.58
CA GLN A 365 1.28 -9.16 -16.16
C GLN A 365 1.57 -8.20 -17.33
N LYS A 366 1.96 -8.73 -18.50
CA LYS A 366 2.28 -7.95 -19.70
C LYS A 366 1.08 -7.27 -20.35
N TYR A 367 -0.13 -7.73 -20.04
CA TYR A 367 -1.38 -7.29 -20.69
C TYR A 367 -2.39 -6.75 -19.68
N GLN A 368 -2.02 -6.59 -18.41
CA GLN A 368 -2.92 -6.06 -17.40
C GLN A 368 -3.30 -4.62 -17.68
N THR A 369 -4.51 -4.27 -17.26
CA THR A 369 -5.02 -2.91 -17.32
C THR A 369 -5.49 -2.48 -15.94
N THR A 370 -5.35 -1.19 -15.64
CA THR A 370 -5.82 -0.57 -14.40
C THR A 370 -6.70 0.65 -14.67
N ALA A 371 -7.52 0.58 -15.73
CA ALA A 371 -8.51 1.60 -16.02
C ALA A 371 -9.51 1.73 -14.86
N GLY A 372 -10.23 2.86 -14.79
CA GLY A 372 -10.99 3.21 -13.57
C GLY A 372 -12.10 2.23 -13.14
N ASN A 373 -12.54 1.31 -14.00
CA ASN A 373 -13.51 0.26 -13.67
C ASN A 373 -12.89 -1.14 -13.59
N ASP A 374 -11.57 -1.23 -13.75
CA ASP A 374 -10.85 -2.50 -13.75
C ASP A 374 -10.72 -3.04 -12.32
N SER A 375 -10.61 -4.35 -12.27
CA SER A 375 -10.73 -5.13 -11.06
C SER A 375 -9.87 -6.38 -11.10
N ILE A 376 -9.64 -6.90 -9.91
CA ILE A 376 -9.03 -8.20 -9.65
C ILE A 376 -10.02 -9.06 -8.88
N GLY A 377 -10.20 -10.30 -9.33
CA GLY A 377 -11.21 -11.22 -8.84
C GLY A 377 -10.61 -12.33 -7.98
N PHE A 378 -11.34 -12.70 -6.94
CA PHE A 378 -11.13 -13.87 -6.12
C PHE A 378 -12.40 -14.73 -6.15
N GLN A 379 -12.27 -16.04 -6.34
CA GLN A 379 -13.40 -16.95 -6.42
C GLN A 379 -13.16 -18.21 -5.59
N PHE A 380 -14.10 -18.54 -4.70
CA PHE A 380 -14.16 -19.80 -3.98
C PHE A 380 -14.76 -20.89 -4.87
N TRP A 381 -13.96 -21.86 -5.27
CA TRP A 381 -14.37 -22.94 -6.17
C TRP A 381 -15.00 -24.11 -5.41
N TYR A 382 -14.34 -24.56 -4.35
CA TYR A 382 -14.73 -25.76 -3.62
C TYR A 382 -14.05 -25.84 -2.25
N GLY A 383 -14.69 -26.49 -1.27
CA GLY A 383 -14.01 -26.84 -0.04
C GLY A 383 -14.71 -27.93 0.78
N THR A 384 -14.00 -28.48 1.76
CA THR A 384 -14.53 -29.50 2.68
C THR A 384 -14.26 -29.12 4.13
N LYS A 385 -15.22 -29.42 5.00
CA LYS A 385 -15.06 -29.38 6.47
C LYS A 385 -14.31 -30.60 7.00
N ASP A 386 -14.50 -31.75 6.35
CA ASP A 386 -13.81 -33.00 6.66
C ASP A 386 -13.56 -33.75 5.36
N ALA A 387 -12.32 -33.74 4.86
CA ALA A 387 -11.96 -34.36 3.59
C ALA A 387 -12.03 -35.88 3.66
N ALA A 388 -11.71 -36.47 4.82
CA ALA A 388 -11.74 -37.92 5.01
C ALA A 388 -13.19 -38.47 5.04
N LYS A 389 -14.14 -37.66 5.49
CA LYS A 389 -15.57 -37.97 5.51
C LYS A 389 -16.35 -37.39 4.35
N TYR A 390 -15.70 -36.76 3.36
CA TYR A 390 -16.35 -36.09 2.22
C TYR A 390 -17.46 -35.10 2.66
N THR A 391 -17.22 -34.37 3.75
CA THR A 391 -18.16 -33.35 4.22
C THR A 391 -17.84 -32.03 3.55
N GLU A 392 -18.58 -31.70 2.49
CA GLU A 392 -18.41 -30.49 1.69
C GLU A 392 -18.88 -29.23 2.42
N ILE A 393 -18.29 -28.09 2.04
CA ILE A 393 -18.84 -26.77 2.31
C ILE A 393 -20.01 -26.55 1.34
N THR A 394 -21.11 -26.01 1.84
CA THR A 394 -22.36 -25.83 1.09
C THR A 394 -22.81 -24.37 1.11
N GLU A 395 -23.85 -24.02 0.35
CA GLU A 395 -24.45 -22.68 0.33
C GLU A 395 -24.97 -22.17 1.69
N LYS A 396 -25.09 -23.05 2.69
CA LYS A 396 -25.57 -22.74 4.05
C LYS A 396 -24.45 -22.38 5.02
N ASP A 397 -23.21 -22.54 4.58
CA ASP A 397 -22.03 -22.36 5.40
C ASP A 397 -21.49 -20.95 5.23
N ASP A 398 -21.23 -20.27 6.35
CA ASP A 398 -20.72 -18.90 6.32
C ASP A 398 -19.21 -18.93 6.00
N VAL A 399 -18.88 -18.44 4.81
CA VAL A 399 -17.52 -18.22 4.32
C VAL A 399 -17.41 -16.75 3.91
N THR A 400 -16.51 -16.00 4.52
CA THR A 400 -16.46 -14.53 4.36
C THR A 400 -15.05 -14.05 4.10
N ILE A 401 -14.86 -13.18 3.11
CA ILE A 401 -13.63 -12.41 2.95
C ILE A 401 -13.63 -11.26 3.95
N THR A 402 -12.60 -11.18 4.80
CA THR A 402 -12.48 -10.17 5.86
C THR A 402 -11.35 -9.17 5.65
N SER A 403 -10.35 -9.52 4.83
CA SER A 403 -9.25 -8.63 4.44
C SER A 403 -8.74 -8.98 3.04
N ALA A 404 -8.27 -7.98 2.32
CA ALA A 404 -7.59 -8.15 1.04
C ALA A 404 -6.38 -7.21 0.96
N ALA A 405 -5.26 -7.67 0.41
CA ALA A 405 -4.10 -6.85 0.15
C ALA A 405 -3.63 -7.04 -1.29
N LEU A 406 -3.42 -5.93 -1.98
CA LEU A 406 -2.97 -5.90 -3.37
C LEU A 406 -1.54 -5.40 -3.43
N THR A 407 -0.64 -6.21 -3.97
CA THR A 407 0.75 -5.81 -4.23
C THR A 407 0.88 -5.45 -5.71
N TYR A 408 1.42 -4.26 -5.99
CA TYR A 408 1.69 -3.82 -7.35
C TYR A 408 3.03 -3.07 -7.42
N THR A 409 3.65 -3.12 -8.59
CA THR A 409 4.81 -2.31 -8.93
C THR A 409 4.38 -1.14 -9.79
N ILE A 410 4.68 0.08 -9.35
CA ILE A 410 4.56 1.30 -10.15
C ILE A 410 5.92 1.67 -10.72
N THR A 411 6.01 1.84 -12.04
CA THR A 411 7.22 2.29 -12.73
C THR A 411 6.90 3.54 -13.55
N LYS A 412 7.57 4.65 -13.24
CA LYS A 412 7.40 5.93 -13.94
C LYS A 412 8.72 6.48 -14.43
N THR A 413 8.70 7.07 -15.62
CA THR A 413 9.74 8.03 -16.05
C THR A 413 9.25 9.43 -15.70
N ILE A 414 9.99 10.11 -14.83
CA ILE A 414 9.66 11.44 -14.31
C ILE A 414 10.67 12.48 -14.81
N PRO A 415 10.28 13.76 -14.95
CA PRO A 415 11.24 14.85 -15.02
C PRO A 415 12.17 14.81 -13.82
N TYR A 416 13.47 15.03 -14.04
CA TYR A 416 14.47 14.87 -13.01
C TYR A 416 15.69 15.74 -13.24
N THR A 417 15.99 16.56 -12.22
CA THR A 417 17.22 17.34 -12.14
C THR A 417 18.17 16.75 -11.10
N LYS A 418 17.67 16.50 -9.88
CA LYS A 418 18.48 15.98 -8.77
C LYS A 418 17.61 15.40 -7.65
N SER A 419 18.24 14.69 -6.72
CA SER A 419 17.67 14.39 -5.41
C SER A 419 18.40 15.14 -4.28
N VAL A 420 17.68 15.36 -3.17
CA VAL A 420 18.25 15.89 -1.92
C VAL A 420 17.91 14.95 -0.76
N LYS A 421 18.94 14.44 -0.08
CA LYS A 421 18.82 13.53 1.07
C LYS A 421 19.14 14.26 2.37
N ASN A 422 18.24 14.18 3.35
CA ASN A 422 18.38 14.79 4.66
C ASN A 422 18.21 13.76 5.77
N THR A 423 19.05 13.86 6.80
CA THR A 423 18.91 13.06 8.02
C THR A 423 17.89 13.69 8.96
N ILE A 424 16.94 12.88 9.42
CA ILE A 424 15.79 13.29 10.21
C ILE A 424 15.92 12.80 11.66
N GLY A 425 16.13 11.50 11.85
CA GLY A 425 16.31 10.86 13.16
C GLY A 425 15.11 11.01 14.10
N LYS A 426 13.88 10.98 13.58
CA LYS A 426 12.65 11.15 14.38
C LYS A 426 11.96 9.83 14.65
N SER A 427 11.61 9.58 15.92
CA SER A 427 10.93 8.35 16.32
C SER A 427 9.41 8.50 16.29
N LEU A 428 8.74 7.48 15.74
CA LEU A 428 7.29 7.35 15.69
C LEU A 428 6.85 6.12 16.50
N ASP A 429 5.69 6.20 17.15
CA ASP A 429 5.11 5.17 18.01
C ASP A 429 3.66 4.87 17.59
N CYS A 430 3.42 3.71 17.00
CA CYS A 430 2.10 3.32 16.49
C CYS A 430 1.07 3.05 17.61
N THR A 431 1.53 2.82 18.83
CA THR A 431 0.68 2.55 20.01
C THR A 431 0.27 3.83 20.74
N ALA A 432 0.87 4.97 20.40
CA ALA A 432 0.57 6.25 21.02
C ALA A 432 -0.89 6.66 20.78
N THR A 433 -1.52 7.34 21.74
CA THR A 433 -2.86 7.89 21.56
C THR A 433 -2.87 9.21 20.79
N SER A 434 -1.72 9.87 20.67
CA SER A 434 -1.57 11.17 20.00
C SER A 434 -1.07 11.04 18.57
N ASP A 435 -1.77 11.64 17.60
CA ASP A 435 -1.41 11.61 16.18
C ASP A 435 -0.01 12.19 15.90
N SER A 436 0.44 13.20 16.65
CA SER A 436 1.78 13.79 16.51
C SER A 436 2.94 12.85 16.90
N LYS A 437 2.64 11.69 17.50
CA LYS A 437 3.62 10.63 17.78
C LYS A 437 3.54 9.49 16.77
N LYS A 438 2.44 9.38 16.03
CA LYS A 438 2.29 8.43 14.91
C LYS A 438 2.81 9.00 13.61
N ASN A 439 2.80 10.33 13.47
CA ASN A 439 3.11 11.02 12.23
C ASN A 439 4.34 11.90 12.37
N LEU A 440 5.21 11.80 11.37
CA LEU A 440 6.24 12.78 11.08
C LEU A 440 5.67 13.78 10.07
N GLU A 441 5.75 15.06 10.38
CA GLU A 441 5.48 16.15 9.43
C GLU A 441 6.76 16.98 9.25
N VAL A 442 7.20 17.20 8.01
CA VAL A 442 8.40 17.99 7.70
C VAL A 442 8.09 19.01 6.62
N ASP A 443 8.50 20.26 6.83
CA ASP A 443 8.42 21.30 5.80
C ASP A 443 9.37 20.96 4.65
N TYR A 444 8.92 21.14 3.41
CA TYR A 444 9.77 20.93 2.24
C TYR A 444 11.00 21.85 2.24
N ALA A 445 10.87 23.07 2.77
CA ALA A 445 11.98 24.00 2.97
C ALA A 445 13.08 23.42 3.89
N ASP A 446 12.70 22.68 4.94
CA ASP A 446 13.66 22.01 5.85
C ASP A 446 14.38 20.84 5.17
N LEU A 447 13.81 20.32 4.07
CA LEU A 447 14.40 19.29 3.22
C LEU A 447 15.23 19.90 2.06
N GLY A 448 15.34 21.22 1.97
CA GLY A 448 16.07 21.91 0.91
C GLY A 448 15.34 21.95 -0.43
N ILE A 449 13.99 21.86 -0.41
CA ILE A 449 13.16 22.04 -1.60
C ILE A 449 12.74 23.51 -1.70
N GLU A 450 13.09 24.13 -2.82
CA GLU A 450 12.80 25.52 -3.14
C GLU A 450 11.52 25.65 -3.99
N LYS A 451 11.01 26.88 -4.16
CA LYS A 451 9.72 27.15 -4.82
C LYS A 451 9.65 26.74 -6.29
N ASP A 452 10.77 26.75 -6.97
CA ASP A 452 10.92 26.36 -8.38
C ASP A 452 11.15 24.84 -8.55
N MET A 453 11.39 24.12 -7.46
CA MET A 453 11.59 22.67 -7.49
C MET A 453 10.25 21.92 -7.50
N LYS A 454 10.08 21.03 -8.47
CA LYS A 454 8.89 20.18 -8.63
C LYS A 454 9.16 18.78 -8.12
N VAL A 455 8.46 18.35 -7.07
CA VAL A 455 8.66 17.05 -6.43
C VAL A 455 7.86 15.96 -7.16
N TYR A 456 8.48 14.80 -7.38
CA TYR A 456 7.87 13.65 -8.08
C TYR A 456 7.99 12.33 -7.33
N ALA A 457 8.97 12.17 -6.45
CA ALA A 457 9.09 11.00 -5.59
C ALA A 457 9.79 11.33 -4.28
N ILE A 458 9.53 10.55 -3.24
CA ILE A 458 10.12 10.72 -1.91
C ILE A 458 10.48 9.34 -1.35
N ARG A 459 11.73 9.14 -0.94
CA ARG A 459 12.17 7.93 -0.23
C ARG A 459 12.26 8.21 1.26
N PHE A 460 11.66 7.34 2.07
CA PHE A 460 11.81 7.32 3.52
C PHE A 460 12.66 6.13 3.93
N ASP A 461 13.75 6.39 4.62
CA ASP A 461 14.60 5.34 5.19
C ASP A 461 14.21 5.20 6.67
N VAL A 462 13.71 4.03 7.06
CA VAL A 462 13.22 3.78 8.43
C VAL A 462 13.97 2.64 9.11
N SER A 463 14.12 2.71 10.43
CA SER A 463 14.71 1.65 11.25
C SER A 463 13.95 1.39 12.55
N ALA A 464 14.21 0.22 13.14
CA ALA A 464 13.60 -0.25 14.37
C ALA A 464 14.59 -1.08 15.20
N LYS A 465 14.33 -1.17 16.51
CA LYS A 465 15.19 -1.95 17.43
C LYS A 465 15.04 -3.47 17.25
N LYS A 466 13.89 -3.89 16.75
CA LYS A 466 13.53 -5.28 16.43
C LYS A 466 12.84 -5.31 15.08
N ASP A 467 12.71 -6.50 14.51
CA ASP A 467 12.03 -6.68 13.23
C ASP A 467 10.61 -6.13 13.35
N VAL A 468 10.23 -5.28 12.39
CA VAL A 468 8.90 -4.68 12.36
C VAL A 468 7.87 -5.70 11.94
N LYS A 469 8.26 -6.73 11.17
CA LYS A 469 7.46 -7.80 10.57
C LYS A 469 6.32 -7.28 9.69
N LYS A 470 5.26 -6.67 10.22
CA LYS A 470 4.27 -5.95 9.40
C LYS A 470 4.41 -4.45 9.63
N LEU A 471 4.86 -3.70 8.63
CA LEU A 471 4.92 -2.25 8.70
C LEU A 471 3.72 -1.64 7.96
N VAL A 472 2.75 -1.09 8.69
CA VAL A 472 1.64 -0.32 8.11
C VAL A 472 1.94 1.17 8.24
N TYR A 473 1.92 1.87 7.11
CA TYR A 473 2.29 3.27 7.03
C TYR A 473 1.40 4.04 6.05
N GLY A 474 1.39 5.37 6.20
CA GLY A 474 0.71 6.26 5.26
C GLY A 474 1.61 7.41 4.86
N THR A 475 1.35 7.98 3.68
CA THR A 475 2.10 9.12 3.15
C THR A 475 1.14 10.20 2.67
N GLY A 476 1.57 11.45 2.77
CA GLY A 476 0.79 12.60 2.33
C GLY A 476 1.68 13.79 2.05
N THR A 477 1.15 14.76 1.31
CA THR A 477 1.87 15.98 0.95
C THR A 477 0.93 17.17 0.77
N GLY A 478 1.43 18.36 1.08
CA GLY A 478 0.73 19.61 0.81
C GLY A 478 0.59 19.87 -0.69
N THR A 479 -0.57 20.39 -1.09
CA THR A 479 -0.84 20.78 -2.48
C THR A 479 -1.15 22.28 -2.57
N THR A 480 -1.13 22.81 -3.79
CA THR A 480 -1.49 24.19 -4.11
C THR A 480 -2.97 24.34 -4.47
N ASN A 481 -3.70 23.23 -4.55
CA ASN A 481 -5.10 23.21 -4.92
C ASN A 481 -5.97 23.50 -3.69
N LYS A 482 -7.08 24.22 -3.89
CA LYS A 482 -8.04 24.51 -2.81
C LYS A 482 -9.12 23.44 -2.71
N ALA A 483 -9.42 22.75 -3.81
CA ALA A 483 -10.51 21.77 -3.87
C ALA A 483 -10.23 20.51 -3.03
N ASP A 484 -8.95 20.20 -2.81
CA ASP A 484 -8.44 19.14 -1.93
C ASP A 484 -8.02 19.68 -0.54
N ASP A 485 -8.46 20.89 -0.16
CA ASP A 485 -8.08 21.55 1.10
C ASP A 485 -6.55 21.69 1.28
N TYR A 486 -5.82 21.90 0.16
CA TYR A 486 -4.37 22.05 0.12
C TYR A 486 -3.60 20.80 0.60
N TRP A 487 -4.23 19.62 0.54
CA TRP A 487 -3.67 18.39 1.09
C TRP A 487 -4.01 17.17 0.23
N TYR A 488 -2.97 16.42 -0.10
CA TYR A 488 -3.10 15.07 -0.66
C TYR A 488 -2.70 14.03 0.39
N GLN A 489 -3.57 13.05 0.57
CA GLN A 489 -3.34 11.88 1.41
C GLN A 489 -3.53 10.63 0.56
N GLU A 490 -2.59 9.69 0.62
CA GLU A 490 -2.84 8.35 0.08
C GLU A 490 -4.13 7.78 0.68
N PRO A 491 -5.11 7.38 -0.13
CA PRO A 491 -6.45 7.04 0.35
C PRO A 491 -6.49 5.73 1.15
N VAL A 492 -5.50 4.86 0.92
CA VAL A 492 -5.34 3.55 1.56
C VAL A 492 -3.92 3.45 2.10
N ASN A 493 -3.80 2.95 3.34
CA ASN A 493 -2.52 2.69 3.97
C ASN A 493 -1.72 1.64 3.19
N SER A 494 -0.42 1.83 3.16
CA SER A 494 0.51 0.90 2.55
C SER A 494 1.07 -0.06 3.61
N VAL A 495 1.48 -1.25 3.16
CA VAL A 495 1.99 -2.31 4.03
C VAL A 495 3.29 -2.87 3.47
N ILE A 496 4.27 -3.11 4.34
CA ILE A 496 5.41 -4.00 4.04
C ILE A 496 5.27 -5.24 4.91
N LEU A 497 5.04 -6.38 4.28
CA LEU A 497 5.05 -7.69 4.93
C LEU A 497 6.50 -8.16 5.08
N ASN A 498 6.80 -8.82 6.19
CA ASN A 498 8.15 -9.29 6.54
C ASN A 498 9.21 -8.17 6.65
N ALA A 499 8.79 -6.96 7.05
CA ALA A 499 9.68 -5.85 7.31
C ALA A 499 10.74 -6.22 8.36
N GLY A 500 12.01 -6.05 8.02
CA GLY A 500 13.12 -6.29 8.94
C GLY A 500 13.27 -5.18 9.99
N LYS A 501 14.50 -4.97 10.45
CA LYS A 501 14.86 -3.83 11.32
C LYS A 501 15.00 -2.52 10.55
N SER A 502 14.97 -2.57 9.23
CA SER A 502 15.07 -1.40 8.36
C SER A 502 14.23 -1.63 7.11
N ALA A 503 13.70 -0.54 6.56
CA ALA A 503 13.02 -0.54 5.28
C ALA A 503 13.30 0.79 4.55
N GLU A 504 13.41 0.72 3.23
CA GLU A 504 13.47 1.89 2.36
C GLU A 504 12.14 1.95 1.60
N ILE A 505 11.45 3.08 1.71
CA ILE A 505 10.08 3.23 1.25
C ILE A 505 10.06 4.31 0.17
N MET A 506 10.01 3.88 -1.09
CA MET A 506 9.90 4.79 -2.23
C MET A 506 8.43 5.13 -2.49
N TRP A 507 8.02 6.35 -2.17
CA TRP A 507 6.73 6.89 -2.57
C TRP A 507 6.86 7.64 -3.89
N VAL A 508 6.42 7.00 -4.97
CA VAL A 508 6.26 7.65 -6.28
C VAL A 508 4.94 8.41 -6.26
N LEU A 509 4.99 9.74 -6.42
CA LEU A 509 3.79 10.56 -6.29
C LEU A 509 2.82 10.29 -7.47
N PRO A 510 1.50 10.33 -7.22
CA PRO A 510 0.52 10.04 -8.25
C PRO A 510 0.39 11.19 -9.26
N THR A 511 0.04 10.85 -10.50
CA THR A 511 -0.19 11.80 -11.60
C THR A 511 -1.33 12.77 -11.31
N THR A 512 -2.24 12.41 -10.41
CA THR A 512 -3.30 13.29 -9.90
C THR A 512 -2.77 14.56 -9.24
N ILE A 513 -1.53 14.54 -8.70
CA ILE A 513 -0.89 15.71 -8.08
C ILE A 513 0.39 16.16 -8.80
N THR A 514 1.11 15.26 -9.47
CA THR A 514 2.31 15.65 -10.24
C THR A 514 1.96 16.17 -11.64
N GLY A 515 0.79 15.81 -12.16
CA GLY A 515 0.43 16.01 -13.56
C GLY A 515 1.28 15.16 -14.53
N ASP A 516 0.94 15.29 -15.81
CA ASP A 516 1.70 14.77 -16.96
C ASP A 516 2.85 15.69 -17.37
N LYS A 517 2.88 16.92 -16.85
CA LYS A 517 3.87 17.95 -17.16
C LYS A 517 4.18 18.82 -15.93
N PRO A 518 5.38 19.42 -15.84
CA PRO A 518 5.79 20.19 -14.67
C PRO A 518 4.85 21.34 -14.29
N GLU A 519 4.19 21.99 -15.26
CA GLU A 519 3.23 23.06 -15.02
C GLU A 519 1.92 22.60 -14.34
N LYS A 520 1.59 21.31 -14.44
CA LYS A 520 0.43 20.70 -13.75
C LYS A 520 0.79 20.12 -12.39
N ASN A 521 2.06 20.16 -12.00
CA ASN A 521 2.49 19.69 -10.69
C ASN A 521 2.01 20.66 -9.61
N ILE A 522 1.04 20.19 -8.82
CA ILE A 522 0.40 20.95 -7.73
C ILE A 522 1.00 20.63 -6.36
N VAL A 523 2.01 19.77 -6.25
CA VAL A 523 2.74 19.57 -4.99
C VAL A 523 3.31 20.92 -4.56
N ASN A 524 3.07 21.29 -3.30
CA ASN A 524 3.40 22.62 -2.80
C ASN A 524 4.77 22.62 -2.10
N PRO A 525 5.81 23.27 -2.68
CA PRO A 525 7.12 23.39 -2.03
C PRO A 525 7.10 24.21 -0.73
N ASP A 526 6.10 25.07 -0.52
CA ASP A 526 5.88 25.77 0.75
C ASP A 526 5.08 24.92 1.76
N GLY A 527 4.68 23.70 1.37
CA GLY A 527 3.93 22.76 2.17
C GLY A 527 4.80 21.77 2.95
N LYS A 528 4.15 20.70 3.41
CA LYS A 528 4.78 19.63 4.20
C LYS A 528 4.68 18.29 3.50
N VAL A 529 5.62 17.40 3.79
CA VAL A 529 5.50 15.96 3.58
C VAL A 529 5.20 15.27 4.90
N VAL A 530 4.36 14.23 4.85
CA VAL A 530 4.00 13.40 6.01
C VAL A 530 4.34 11.93 5.78
N PHE A 531 4.86 11.31 6.83
CA PHE A 531 5.00 9.86 6.96
C PHE A 531 4.38 9.41 8.27
N GLY A 532 3.38 8.53 8.20
CA GLY A 532 2.67 7.97 9.34
C GLY A 532 3.04 6.52 9.60
N TYR A 533 3.18 6.14 10.87
CA TYR A 533 3.38 4.76 11.32
C TYR A 533 2.18 4.30 12.15
N TYR A 534 1.43 3.31 11.65
CA TYR A 534 0.12 2.97 12.18
C TYR A 534 0.01 1.57 12.76
N TYR A 535 0.87 0.64 12.34
CA TYR A 535 0.93 -0.69 12.93
C TYR A 535 2.27 -1.35 12.63
N GLY A 536 2.77 -2.09 13.62
CA GLY A 536 3.80 -3.08 13.44
C GLY A 536 4.29 -3.65 14.76
N GLU A 537 4.99 -4.77 14.68
CA GLU A 537 5.39 -5.53 15.86
C GLU A 537 6.40 -4.78 16.71
N SER A 538 7.17 -3.87 16.09
CA SER A 538 7.93 -2.86 16.79
C SER A 538 7.06 -1.65 17.09
N ASP A 539 6.62 -1.49 18.34
CA ASP A 539 5.77 -0.37 18.78
C ASP A 539 6.31 1.00 18.34
N SER A 540 7.63 1.13 18.17
CA SER A 540 8.25 2.32 17.62
C SER A 540 9.24 2.02 16.48
N ILE A 541 9.33 2.98 15.57
CA ILE A 541 10.34 3.08 14.52
C ILE A 541 11.04 4.44 14.58
N THR A 542 12.10 4.62 13.81
CA THR A 542 12.76 5.89 13.52
C THR A 542 12.70 6.14 12.02
N VAL A 543 12.29 7.34 11.61
CA VAL A 543 12.55 7.84 10.24
C VAL A 543 13.95 8.43 10.27
N ASP A 544 14.90 7.70 9.68
CA ASP A 544 16.32 8.02 9.71
C ASP A 544 16.64 9.11 8.70
N ASP A 545 16.23 8.92 7.44
CA ASP A 545 16.46 9.86 6.36
C ASP A 545 15.21 10.06 5.48
N ILE A 546 15.13 11.22 4.84
CA ILE A 546 14.21 11.52 3.74
C ILE A 546 15.01 11.96 2.53
N GLU A 547 14.78 11.33 1.38
CA GLU A 547 15.34 11.74 0.09
C GLU A 547 14.24 12.17 -0.87
N VAL A 548 14.29 13.42 -1.34
CA VAL A 548 13.28 14.00 -2.25
C VAL A 548 13.84 14.08 -3.66
N TYR A 549 13.10 13.56 -4.64
CA TYR A 549 13.45 13.55 -6.07
C TYR A 549 12.64 14.62 -6.79
N TYR A 550 13.33 15.56 -7.43
CA TYR A 550 12.70 16.73 -8.01
C TYR A 550 13.29 17.11 -9.37
N ASP A 551 12.53 17.94 -10.07
CA ASP A 551 12.96 18.65 -11.27
C ASP A 551 13.02 20.16 -11.01
N VAL A 552 14.01 20.82 -11.60
CA VAL A 552 14.07 22.28 -11.68
C VAL A 552 13.68 22.63 -13.10
N VAL A 553 12.49 23.18 -13.26
CA VAL A 553 12.03 23.59 -14.60
C VAL A 553 12.90 24.75 -15.04
N GLU A 554 13.81 24.53 -15.98
CA GLU A 554 14.59 25.60 -16.58
C GLU A 554 13.61 26.62 -17.16
N THR A 555 13.56 27.80 -16.54
CA THR A 555 12.84 28.92 -17.12
C THR A 555 13.63 29.34 -18.34
N THR A 556 13.29 28.80 -19.51
CA THR A 556 13.84 29.28 -20.77
C THR A 556 13.29 30.68 -20.98
N THR A 557 13.98 31.68 -20.46
CA THR A 557 13.83 33.06 -20.91
C THR A 557 14.18 33.04 -22.38
N THR A 558 13.16 32.89 -23.23
CA THR A 558 13.31 32.96 -24.68
C THR A 558 13.68 34.40 -24.99
N THR A 559 14.96 34.71 -24.89
CA THR A 559 15.55 35.90 -25.47
C THR A 559 15.43 35.68 -26.96
N THR A 560 14.34 36.18 -27.54
CA THR A 560 14.16 36.21 -28.99
C THR A 560 15.27 37.11 -29.53
N THR A 561 16.41 36.51 -29.85
CA THR A 561 17.47 37.16 -30.61
C THR A 561 16.95 37.29 -32.02
N THR A 562 16.23 38.38 -32.27
CA THR A 562 15.84 38.78 -33.61
C THR A 562 17.12 39.16 -34.35
N THR A 563 17.65 38.26 -35.18
CA THR A 563 18.63 38.63 -36.21
C THR A 563 17.91 39.53 -37.20
N THR A 564 17.95 40.83 -36.93
CA THR A 564 17.49 41.86 -37.86
C THR A 564 18.54 41.96 -38.96
N THR A 565 18.24 41.41 -40.14
CA THR A 565 18.85 41.92 -41.36
C THR A 565 18.32 43.33 -41.56
N THR A 566 19.21 44.32 -41.52
CA THR A 566 18.92 45.72 -41.78
C THR A 566 18.28 45.88 -43.17
N THR A 567 16.94 45.92 -43.20
CA THR A 567 16.22 46.68 -44.22
C THR A 567 15.54 47.83 -43.47
N THR A 568 16.08 49.01 -43.68
CA THR A 568 15.62 50.27 -43.10
C THR A 568 14.16 50.51 -43.45
N THR A 569 13.26 50.35 -42.49
CA THR A 569 11.97 51.05 -42.51
C THR A 569 11.71 51.62 -41.13
N THR A 570 11.80 52.94 -41.05
CA THR A 570 11.56 53.76 -39.87
C THR A 570 10.06 53.87 -39.63
N THR A 571 9.56 53.34 -38.51
CA THR A 571 8.28 53.76 -37.94
C THR A 571 8.45 53.91 -36.44
N THR A 572 8.67 55.15 -36.03
CA THR A 572 8.53 55.70 -34.68
C THR A 572 7.08 55.57 -34.23
N SER A 573 6.80 54.76 -33.21
CA SER A 573 5.61 54.96 -32.38
C SER A 573 5.99 55.95 -31.27
N PRO A 574 5.23 57.04 -31.06
CA PRO A 574 5.58 58.08 -30.10
C PRO A 574 5.46 57.58 -28.66
N THR A 575 6.38 57.98 -27.79
CA THR A 575 6.18 57.95 -26.33
C THR A 575 4.83 58.61 -26.00
N PRO A 576 3.97 58.01 -25.17
CA PRO A 576 2.69 58.61 -24.80
C PRO A 576 2.94 60.02 -24.23
N LYS A 577 2.28 61.03 -24.80
CA LYS A 577 2.33 62.38 -24.22
C LYS A 577 1.45 62.40 -22.98
N VAL A 578 1.86 63.14 -21.96
CA VAL A 578 1.07 63.31 -20.76
C VAL A 578 -0.30 63.87 -21.10
N THR A 579 -1.35 63.18 -20.67
CA THR A 579 -2.74 63.63 -20.81
C THR A 579 -3.13 64.50 -19.63
N VAL A 580 -2.84 64.04 -18.41
CA VAL A 580 -3.07 64.76 -17.15
C VAL A 580 -1.90 64.43 -16.21
N TRP A 581 -1.17 65.47 -15.76
CA TRP A 581 -0.08 65.26 -14.81
C TRP A 581 -0.61 64.78 -13.46
N GLY A 582 -0.11 63.63 -13.00
CA GLY A 582 -0.47 63.01 -11.74
C GLY A 582 -1.58 61.96 -11.80
N ASP A 583 -2.23 61.75 -12.95
CA ASP A 583 -3.27 60.72 -13.18
C ASP A 583 -2.62 59.41 -13.68
N ALA A 584 -2.02 58.67 -12.76
CA ALA A 584 -1.23 57.47 -13.03
C ALA A 584 -2.07 56.21 -13.22
N ASN A 585 -3.30 56.15 -12.70
CA ASN A 585 -4.23 55.04 -12.94
C ASN A 585 -5.08 55.25 -14.23
N CYS A 586 -5.00 56.42 -14.85
CA CYS A 586 -5.70 56.80 -16.08
C CYS A 586 -7.23 56.83 -15.96
N ASP A 587 -7.77 57.17 -14.78
CA ASP A 587 -9.22 57.30 -14.58
C ASP A 587 -9.76 58.72 -14.88
N GLY A 588 -8.87 59.69 -15.12
CA GLY A 588 -9.18 61.05 -15.54
C GLY A 588 -9.15 62.08 -14.41
N ASP A 589 -9.01 61.67 -13.14
CA ASP A 589 -8.95 62.55 -11.98
C ASP A 589 -7.67 62.29 -11.17
N MET A 590 -6.85 63.32 -10.94
CA MET A 590 -5.66 63.19 -10.08
C MET A 590 -6.07 63.13 -8.61
N ASP A 591 -5.93 61.98 -7.96
CA ASP A 591 -6.25 61.72 -6.56
C ASP A 591 -5.23 60.81 -5.83
N LEU A 592 -5.57 60.32 -4.63
CA LEU A 592 -4.65 59.52 -3.82
C LEU A 592 -4.36 58.14 -4.45
N SER A 593 -5.30 57.61 -5.23
CA SER A 593 -5.21 56.32 -5.92
C SER A 593 -4.07 56.28 -6.92
N ASP A 594 -3.72 57.43 -7.53
CA ASP A 594 -2.57 57.57 -8.42
C ASP A 594 -1.24 57.36 -7.70
N ALA A 595 -1.10 57.96 -6.51
CA ALA A 595 0.07 57.75 -5.67
C ALA A 595 0.15 56.27 -5.22
N VAL A 596 -0.99 55.64 -4.95
CA VAL A 596 -1.05 54.23 -4.56
C VAL A 596 -0.64 53.33 -5.72
N ILE A 597 -1.15 53.54 -6.94
CA ILE A 597 -0.80 52.66 -8.07
C ILE A 597 0.68 52.81 -8.48
N ILE A 598 1.26 54.02 -8.37
CA ILE A 598 2.71 54.21 -8.54
C ILE A 598 3.48 53.39 -7.49
N MET A 599 3.11 53.48 -6.20
CA MET A 599 3.79 52.70 -5.16
C MET A 599 3.61 51.19 -5.35
N GLN A 600 2.42 50.75 -5.74
CA GLN A 600 2.12 49.33 -5.96
C GLN A 600 2.83 48.77 -7.18
N SER A 601 2.91 49.52 -8.28
CA SER A 601 3.66 49.12 -9.48
C SER A 601 5.16 49.03 -9.22
N LEU A 602 5.72 49.88 -8.34
CA LEU A 602 7.13 49.82 -7.94
C LEU A 602 7.42 48.68 -6.95
N ALA A 603 6.52 48.45 -5.98
CA ALA A 603 6.71 47.44 -4.93
C ALA A 603 6.33 46.03 -5.38
N ASN A 604 5.36 45.89 -6.28
CA ASN A 604 4.87 44.62 -6.80
C ASN A 604 4.60 44.70 -8.32
N PRO A 605 5.65 44.89 -9.15
CA PRO A 605 5.52 45.09 -10.59
C PRO A 605 4.91 43.89 -11.34
N ASN A 606 5.07 42.67 -10.81
CA ASN A 606 4.46 41.47 -11.40
C ASN A 606 2.93 41.47 -11.28
N LYS A 607 2.38 42.20 -10.31
CA LYS A 607 0.94 42.35 -10.12
C LYS A 607 0.41 43.66 -10.69
N TYR A 608 1.10 44.77 -10.45
CA TYR A 608 0.60 46.12 -10.77
C TYR A 608 1.49 46.93 -11.74
N GLY A 609 2.57 46.36 -12.29
CA GLY A 609 3.40 46.99 -13.32
C GLY A 609 2.74 46.96 -14.71
N VAL A 610 3.39 47.50 -15.74
CA VAL A 610 2.82 47.60 -17.12
C VAL A 610 2.38 46.27 -17.72
N ASN A 611 2.97 45.17 -17.26
CA ASN A 611 2.62 43.80 -17.66
C ASN A 611 2.08 42.98 -16.46
N GLY A 612 1.49 43.67 -15.49
CA GLY A 612 1.00 43.07 -14.26
C GLY A 612 -0.20 42.16 -14.48
N THR A 613 -0.44 41.25 -13.54
CA THR A 613 -1.57 40.31 -13.59
C THR A 613 -2.89 40.87 -13.07
N ASP A 614 -2.90 42.05 -12.43
CA ASP A 614 -4.10 42.70 -11.90
C ASP A 614 -4.80 43.54 -12.98
N ASP A 615 -6.13 43.45 -13.08
CA ASP A 615 -6.91 44.17 -14.10
C ASP A 615 -6.72 45.70 -14.06
N HIS A 616 -6.26 46.26 -12.93
CA HIS A 616 -6.00 47.70 -12.75
C HIS A 616 -4.50 48.02 -12.64
N HIS A 617 -3.63 47.19 -13.23
CA HIS A 617 -2.19 47.46 -13.26
C HIS A 617 -1.88 48.78 -14.01
N ILE A 618 -0.74 49.41 -13.68
CA ILE A 618 -0.34 50.68 -14.31
C ILE A 618 -0.13 50.49 -15.82
N THR A 619 -0.42 51.50 -16.65
CA THR A 619 -0.24 51.43 -18.12
C THR A 619 0.93 52.29 -18.59
N GLU A 620 1.35 52.20 -19.86
CA GLU A 620 2.37 53.10 -20.43
C GLU A 620 1.94 54.58 -20.36
N GLN A 621 0.64 54.86 -20.54
CA GLN A 621 0.09 56.21 -20.35
C GLN A 621 0.14 56.62 -18.87
N GLY A 622 -0.14 55.70 -17.95
CA GLY A 622 -0.05 55.91 -16.51
C GLY A 622 1.37 56.22 -16.04
N ILE A 623 2.39 55.61 -16.67
CA ILE A 623 3.80 55.96 -16.45
C ILE A 623 4.06 57.40 -16.90
N ALA A 624 3.61 57.79 -18.09
CA ALA A 624 3.82 59.14 -18.61
C ALA A 624 3.13 60.20 -17.75
N ASN A 625 1.90 59.94 -17.32
CA ASN A 625 1.14 60.84 -16.45
C ASN A 625 1.71 60.91 -15.03
N GLY A 626 2.23 59.79 -14.52
CA GLY A 626 2.74 59.66 -13.16
C GLY A 626 4.18 60.12 -12.97
N ASP A 627 5.02 60.25 -14.00
CA ASP A 627 6.42 60.73 -13.91
C ASP A 627 6.48 62.26 -13.67
N VAL A 628 6.05 62.68 -12.48
CA VAL A 628 5.83 64.08 -12.08
C VAL A 628 6.97 64.67 -11.23
N TYR A 629 7.97 63.88 -10.85
CA TYR A 629 9.14 64.29 -10.07
C TYR A 629 10.41 64.06 -10.87
N GLN A 630 11.07 65.15 -11.30
CA GLN A 630 12.21 65.07 -12.23
C GLN A 630 11.85 64.42 -13.56
N ASN A 631 10.65 64.76 -14.08
CA ASN A 631 10.04 64.22 -15.30
C ASN A 631 11.06 63.85 -16.39
N GLY A 632 10.96 62.62 -16.89
CA GLY A 632 11.89 62.01 -17.83
C GLY A 632 12.91 61.09 -17.15
N THR A 633 12.85 60.94 -15.83
CA THR A 633 13.61 59.92 -15.08
C THR A 633 12.87 58.59 -14.93
N GLY A 634 11.58 58.55 -15.30
CA GLY A 634 10.69 57.42 -15.07
C GLY A 634 10.12 57.42 -13.65
N LEU A 635 9.12 56.56 -13.41
CA LEU A 635 8.42 56.48 -12.13
C LEU A 635 9.32 56.08 -10.97
N THR A 636 9.20 56.84 -9.88
CA THR A 636 9.86 56.63 -8.60
C THR A 636 8.86 56.86 -7.45
N SER A 637 9.26 56.52 -6.22
CA SER A 637 8.43 56.83 -5.05
C SER A 637 8.27 58.33 -4.79
N ASN A 638 9.15 59.17 -5.35
CA ASN A 638 9.05 60.63 -5.21
C ASN A 638 7.92 61.20 -6.07
N ASP A 639 7.56 60.55 -7.17
CA ASP A 639 6.42 60.93 -8.01
C ASP A 639 5.10 60.81 -7.26
N ALA A 640 4.92 59.68 -6.56
CA ALA A 640 3.80 59.46 -5.67
C ALA A 640 3.76 60.52 -4.54
N ALA A 641 4.92 60.91 -4.02
CA ALA A 641 5.01 61.97 -3.02
C ALA A 641 4.67 63.36 -3.59
N SER A 642 5.03 63.66 -4.84
CA SER A 642 4.68 64.92 -5.52
C SER A 642 3.17 65.02 -5.77
N ILE A 643 2.50 63.93 -6.15
CA ILE A 643 1.04 63.88 -6.26
C ILE A 643 0.39 64.15 -4.89
N GLN A 644 0.86 63.50 -3.82
CA GLN A 644 0.37 63.75 -2.45
C GLN A 644 0.55 65.22 -2.01
N LYS A 645 1.70 65.83 -2.29
CA LYS A 645 1.94 67.26 -2.01
C LYS A 645 0.98 68.16 -2.80
N ARG A 646 0.68 67.81 -4.06
CA ARG A 646 -0.23 68.56 -4.93
C ARG A 646 -1.68 68.51 -4.42
N LEU A 647 -2.12 67.35 -3.92
CA LEU A 647 -3.45 67.17 -3.30
C LEU A 647 -3.58 67.94 -1.97
N LEU A 648 -2.48 68.09 -1.24
CA LEU A 648 -2.42 68.88 -0.01
C LEU A 648 -2.19 70.39 -0.24
N ASN A 649 -2.16 70.85 -1.50
CA ASN A 649 -1.83 72.22 -1.89
C ASN A 649 -0.47 72.73 -1.36
N LEU A 650 0.48 71.83 -1.08
CA LEU A 650 1.85 72.17 -0.69
C LEU A 650 2.72 72.60 -1.87
N ILE A 651 2.32 72.18 -3.08
CA ILE A 651 2.85 72.64 -4.37
C ILE A 651 1.66 73.04 -5.26
N THR A 652 1.88 74.03 -6.13
CA THR A 652 0.80 74.65 -6.93
C THR A 652 0.53 73.94 -8.26
N GLU A 653 1.49 73.17 -8.77
CA GLU A 653 1.41 72.49 -10.07
C GLU A 653 2.32 71.24 -10.11
N LEU A 654 2.05 70.36 -11.07
CA LEU A 654 2.91 69.25 -11.47
C LEU A 654 3.34 69.45 -12.93
N PRO A 655 4.53 68.97 -13.34
CA PRO A 655 5.51 68.24 -12.53
C PRO A 655 6.25 69.15 -11.52
N GLU A 656 6.76 68.59 -10.42
CA GLU A 656 7.59 69.26 -9.39
C GLU A 656 9.01 69.59 -9.92
N SER A 657 9.22 69.48 -11.23
CA SER A 657 10.48 69.73 -11.93
C SER A 657 10.26 70.39 -13.29
N TYR A 658 10.48 71.69 -13.37
CA TYR A 658 10.69 72.38 -14.65
C TYR A 658 12.19 72.47 -14.92
N LYS A 659 12.65 71.90 -16.04
CA LYS A 659 13.86 72.35 -16.73
C LYS A 659 13.48 72.99 -18.05
#